data_AF-F3KZE9-F1
#
_entry.id   AF-F3KZE9-F1
#
_cell.length_a   1.000
_cell.length_b   1.000
_cell.length_c   1.000
_cell.angle_alpha   90.00
_cell.angle_beta   90.00
_cell.angle_gamma   90.00
#
_symmetry.space_group_name_H-M   'P 1'
#
loop_
_entity.id
_entity.type
_entity.pdbx_description
1 polymer ?
#
loop_
_entity_poly.entity_id
_entity_poly.type
_entity_poly.pdbx_seq_one_letter_code
_entity_poly.pdbx_strand_id
1 'polypeptide(L)'
;MMIKLLLWVPLTMVFNTLCFVLDYVFFPGLWRQEVKQPVFIVGHARSGTTLLHRLMSGDTQRFSYFLYWETLFPSLLQKHLIRWFGGFDKDHLGGFFERRLKAWDEKKFGQFRHIHNMSLWNSEEDQFVMRGAFVTQEWSLEMPLFEHIDIFHVDDLPERKRQRWMHHYKECVKRQLLLNGGQHTHLSKNPLMSGWVNAILETFPDAKIVVSVRNPMECIPSALKLMEGSWKAKGWKKEDYQVSLQHMAEISLESFKIPKQALAKRPQTPQLFVDYRELTTAPGATIAKVYEALDLPITADYQNYLNQQEQRETQHTSTFKYKLADYAITAERIEDELAEWFDEYDWSLSSRANLRRAWDDMMSALQMARNAIDDPKLMPPPENDRILAEGYRYLMGFAHSAIERAFHENREAPEFRNMLSPITRATIDNADAIYFYAPIDGSKAYWLRGKTHQTAHWRGEAVNDDQPKAPHYLIFEASWRDLSGDSGKLTELRPGMRIQTGRLDSSSIAVDDNGSFEILLAPERPAGFEGNFISTLKVVKHPHPEDSSVAPERYATYLTGRQLFNDWDMEEAIHFTLEPQEQTWSNRPDYTVDRAVAELQRCGEIARNQMLFWNAFWTIPMGTYGERQGSIPGVAFPRNAFNTINAASGATGGGMSTNLYAGGVFELEPDEALIVEMTVPTQPQYMGFQLANLWGESLEYGCRTGSLNRHQMTQSSDGKYRLVVAHTDPGVANWLDTTGHKEGFMAPRWAYSETPDQEVWPTISATRVAFSEVASHLPEDTVRVTPEERLHEVMARQRAVQKRFRNF
;
A
#
# COMPACT_ATOMS: atom_id res chain seq x y z
N MET A 1 50.07 -26.26 0.90
CA MET A 1 49.65 -25.31 1.96
C MET A 1 50.48 -25.43 3.23
N MET A 2 50.52 -26.58 3.91
CA MET A 2 51.16 -26.77 5.24
C MET A 2 52.61 -26.23 5.38
N ILE A 3 53.46 -26.35 4.35
CA ILE A 3 54.83 -25.77 4.33
C ILE A 3 54.83 -24.22 4.47
N LYS A 4 53.82 -23.53 3.90
CA LYS A 4 53.65 -22.08 4.06
C LYS A 4 53.36 -21.73 5.53
N LEU A 5 52.48 -22.50 6.17
CA LEU A 5 52.05 -22.28 7.56
C LEU A 5 53.12 -22.65 8.61
N LEU A 6 53.85 -23.75 8.41
CA LEU A 6 54.78 -24.25 9.44
C LEU A 6 56.20 -23.68 9.34
N LEU A 7 56.62 -23.18 8.17
CA LEU A 7 57.98 -22.64 7.96
C LEU A 7 57.95 -21.16 7.58
N TRP A 8 57.28 -20.81 6.47
CA TRP A 8 57.33 -19.43 5.96
C TRP A 8 56.66 -18.42 6.89
N VAL A 9 55.46 -18.72 7.42
CA VAL A 9 54.73 -17.80 8.30
C VAL A 9 55.48 -17.52 9.62
N PRO A 10 56.01 -18.52 10.36
CA PRO A 10 56.85 -18.24 11.52
C PRO A 10 58.10 -17.42 11.19
N LEU A 11 58.78 -17.68 10.06
CA LEU A 11 59.95 -16.91 9.64
C LEU A 11 59.60 -15.45 9.32
N THR A 12 58.52 -15.18 8.59
CA THR A 12 58.09 -13.80 8.30
C THR A 12 57.53 -13.11 9.54
N MET A 13 56.88 -13.83 10.46
CA MET A 13 56.46 -13.29 11.75
C MET A 13 57.65 -12.88 12.62
N VAL A 14 58.66 -13.75 12.79
CA VAL A 14 59.88 -13.42 13.55
C VAL A 14 60.61 -12.22 12.93
N PHE A 15 60.74 -12.17 11.60
CA PHE A 15 61.31 -11.01 10.92
C PHE A 15 60.50 -9.72 11.18
N ASN A 16 59.18 -9.76 11.03
CA ASN A 16 58.32 -8.61 11.29
C ASN A 16 58.37 -8.17 12.77
N THR A 17 58.41 -9.10 13.72
CA THR A 17 58.55 -8.81 15.16
C THR A 17 59.90 -8.16 15.48
N LEU A 18 61.00 -8.64 14.90
CA LEU A 18 62.31 -7.99 15.03
C LEU A 18 62.27 -6.56 14.47
N CYS A 19 61.70 -6.36 13.28
CA CYS A 19 61.53 -5.04 12.70
C CYS A 19 60.60 -4.13 13.55
N PHE A 20 59.53 -4.65 14.15
CA PHE A 20 58.65 -3.89 15.04
C PHE A 20 59.32 -3.41 16.33
N VAL A 21 60.28 -4.18 16.87
CA VAL A 21 61.12 -3.76 18.00
C VAL A 21 62.12 -2.69 17.56
N LEU A 22 62.76 -2.87 16.40
CA LEU A 22 63.68 -1.89 15.82
C LEU A 22 62.99 -0.57 15.44
N ASP A 23 61.69 -0.58 15.08
CA ASP A 23 60.91 0.63 14.80
C ASP A 23 60.97 1.62 15.98
N TYR A 24 60.86 1.13 17.22
CA TYR A 24 60.92 1.98 18.43
C TYR A 24 62.33 2.50 18.77
N VAL A 25 63.38 1.93 18.16
CA VAL A 25 64.77 2.37 18.31
C VAL A 25 65.10 3.41 17.24
N PHE A 26 64.77 3.13 15.97
CA PHE A 26 65.11 4.01 14.84
C PHE A 26 64.13 5.17 14.63
N PHE A 27 62.88 5.06 15.11
CA PHE A 27 61.86 6.11 14.94
C PHE A 27 61.25 6.53 16.30
N PRO A 28 61.97 7.31 17.13
CA PRO A 28 61.50 7.71 18.46
C PRO A 28 60.13 8.45 18.49
N GLY A 29 59.70 9.02 17.36
CA GLY A 29 58.35 9.59 17.22
C GLY A 29 57.22 8.60 17.47
N LEU A 30 57.44 7.29 17.27
CA LEU A 30 56.45 6.24 17.48
C LEU A 30 55.99 6.09 18.94
N TRP A 31 56.82 6.53 19.89
CA TRP A 31 56.46 6.64 21.31
C TRP A 31 55.41 7.73 21.59
N ARG A 32 55.30 8.73 20.70
CA ARG A 32 54.39 9.89 20.84
C ARG A 32 53.29 9.94 19.77
N GLN A 33 53.32 9.07 18.77
CA GLN A 33 52.29 9.02 17.74
C GLN A 33 50.95 8.56 18.34
N GLU A 34 49.96 9.43 18.26
CA GLU A 34 48.57 9.15 18.62
C GLU A 34 47.77 8.75 17.36
N VAL A 35 46.62 8.11 17.55
CA VAL A 35 45.61 7.92 16.50
C VAL A 35 44.42 8.76 16.92
N LYS A 36 44.00 9.71 16.07
CA LYS A 36 42.92 10.67 16.36
C LYS A 36 41.86 10.61 15.28
N GLN A 37 40.61 10.66 15.71
CA GLN A 37 39.38 10.61 14.90
C GLN A 37 39.41 9.62 13.72
N PRO A 38 39.91 8.38 13.88
CA PRO A 38 40.04 7.44 12.77
C PRO A 38 38.68 7.11 12.15
N VAL A 39 38.62 7.08 10.81
CA VAL A 39 37.41 6.77 10.05
C VAL A 39 37.43 5.31 9.62
N PHE A 40 36.38 4.57 9.93
CA PHE A 40 36.22 3.16 9.56
C PHE A 40 35.04 2.97 8.61
N ILE A 41 35.31 2.45 7.41
CA ILE A 41 34.30 1.99 6.46
C ILE A 41 34.08 0.49 6.67
N VAL A 42 32.91 0.14 7.21
CA VAL A 42 32.45 -1.24 7.45
C VAL A 42 31.18 -1.51 6.63
N GLY A 43 30.51 -2.64 6.85
CA GLY A 43 29.33 -3.09 6.13
C GLY A 43 29.55 -4.39 5.35
N HIS A 44 28.46 -4.98 4.85
CA HIS A 44 28.48 -6.30 4.19
C HIS A 44 29.44 -6.34 2.98
N ALA A 45 30.06 -7.48 2.69
CA ALA A 45 30.96 -7.61 1.53
C ALA A 45 30.17 -7.46 0.20
N ARG A 46 30.70 -6.70 -0.78
CA ARG A 46 30.01 -6.34 -2.05
C ARG A 46 28.95 -5.22 -1.93
N SER A 47 28.81 -4.58 -0.77
CA SER A 47 27.89 -3.43 -0.53
C SER A 47 28.35 -2.06 -1.04
N GLY A 48 29.53 -1.96 -1.66
CA GLY A 48 30.09 -0.68 -2.14
C GLY A 48 31.27 -0.12 -1.35
N THR A 49 31.65 -0.73 -0.21
CA THR A 49 32.78 -0.30 0.63
C THR A 49 34.06 0.08 -0.13
N THR A 50 34.48 -0.67 -1.15
CA THR A 50 35.67 -0.37 -1.98
C THR A 50 35.50 0.89 -2.86
N LEU A 51 34.29 1.20 -3.34
CA LEU A 51 33.99 2.45 -4.07
C LEU A 51 34.04 3.65 -3.12
N LEU A 52 33.37 3.53 -1.97
CA LEU A 52 33.36 4.54 -0.89
C LEU A 52 34.79 4.83 -0.39
N HIS A 53 35.58 3.81 -0.11
CA HIS A 53 36.99 3.95 0.30
C HIS A 53 37.85 4.63 -0.76
N ARG A 54 37.70 4.25 -2.04
CA ARG A 54 38.42 4.91 -3.14
C ARG A 54 38.09 6.41 -3.21
N LEU A 55 36.81 6.77 -3.13
CA LEU A 55 36.39 8.17 -3.17
C LEU A 55 36.91 8.96 -1.95
N MET A 56 36.82 8.41 -0.74
CA MET A 56 37.35 9.05 0.47
C MET A 56 38.88 9.16 0.47
N SER A 57 39.60 8.14 -0.04
CA SER A 57 41.07 8.15 -0.19
C SER A 57 41.59 9.25 -1.14
N GLY A 58 40.71 9.87 -1.93
CA GLY A 58 41.03 11.03 -2.75
C GLY A 58 41.37 12.30 -1.95
N ASP A 59 40.91 12.44 -0.69
CA ASP A 59 41.35 13.53 0.22
C ASP A 59 42.73 13.19 0.81
N THR A 60 43.73 13.22 -0.07
CA THR A 60 45.14 12.89 0.24
C THR A 60 45.82 13.91 1.15
N GLN A 61 45.21 15.09 1.36
CA GLN A 61 45.66 16.08 2.35
C GLN A 61 45.22 15.71 3.78
N ARG A 62 44.10 14.97 3.92
CA ARG A 62 43.53 14.57 5.21
C ARG A 62 43.91 13.16 5.63
N PHE A 63 43.77 12.20 4.72
CA PHE A 63 43.77 10.78 5.08
C PHE A 63 45.13 10.11 4.94
N SER A 64 45.34 9.10 5.76
CA SER A 64 46.40 8.10 5.63
C SER A 64 45.74 6.73 5.70
N TYR A 65 45.96 5.93 4.67
CA TYR A 65 45.45 4.57 4.48
C TYR A 65 46.62 3.67 4.10
N PHE A 66 46.44 2.34 4.11
CA PHE A 66 47.47 1.41 3.66
C PHE A 66 47.40 1.21 2.15
N LEU A 67 48.55 1.28 1.47
CA LEU A 67 48.69 0.69 0.15
C LEU A 67 48.84 -0.83 0.27
N TYR A 68 48.43 -1.62 -0.74
CA TYR A 68 48.51 -3.08 -0.65
C TYR A 68 49.93 -3.61 -0.39
N TRP A 69 50.98 -2.98 -0.94
CA TRP A 69 52.36 -3.38 -0.61
C TRP A 69 52.73 -3.09 0.85
N GLU A 70 52.11 -2.10 1.49
CA GLU A 70 52.37 -1.67 2.86
C GLU A 70 51.65 -2.52 3.92
N THR A 71 50.69 -3.36 3.52
CA THR A 71 50.11 -4.38 4.43
C THR A 71 50.99 -5.63 4.53
N LEU A 72 51.75 -5.94 3.47
CA LEU A 72 52.70 -7.05 3.44
C LEU A 72 53.95 -6.82 4.32
N PHE A 73 54.34 -5.54 4.47
CA PHE A 73 55.53 -5.10 5.21
C PHE A 73 55.14 -4.10 6.30
N PRO A 74 54.51 -4.53 7.42
CA PRO A 74 53.84 -3.63 8.35
C PRO A 74 54.78 -2.75 9.22
N SER A 75 56.08 -3.06 9.32
CA SER A 75 57.03 -2.26 10.11
C SER A 75 57.43 -0.96 9.39
N LEU A 76 57.70 0.07 10.19
CA LEU A 76 58.14 1.38 9.69
C LEU A 76 59.53 1.29 9.03
N LEU A 77 60.48 0.59 9.65
CA LEU A 77 61.80 0.29 9.10
C LEU A 77 61.72 -0.39 7.73
N GLN A 78 60.84 -1.39 7.59
CA GLN A 78 60.63 -2.10 6.31
C GLN A 78 60.16 -1.15 5.21
N LYS A 79 59.14 -0.33 5.50
CA LYS A 79 58.58 0.64 4.54
C LYS A 79 59.59 1.74 4.17
N HIS A 80 60.38 2.23 5.12
CA HIS A 80 61.46 3.18 4.85
C HIS A 80 62.55 2.60 3.96
N LEU A 81 63.01 1.37 4.20
CA LEU A 81 64.01 0.71 3.35
C LEU A 81 63.48 0.49 1.91
N ILE A 82 62.21 0.10 1.77
CA ILE A 82 61.57 -0.08 0.46
C ILE A 82 61.41 1.26 -0.28
N ARG A 83 60.90 2.32 0.40
CA ARG A 83 60.78 3.67 -0.20
C ARG A 83 62.15 4.25 -0.57
N TRP A 84 63.19 4.04 0.26
CA TRP A 84 64.58 4.45 -0.03
C TRP A 84 65.16 3.73 -1.26
N PHE A 85 64.99 2.40 -1.34
CA PHE A 85 65.43 1.62 -2.50
C PHE A 85 64.66 2.02 -3.79
N GLY A 86 63.37 2.37 -3.68
CA GLY A 86 62.59 2.92 -4.79
C GLY A 86 63.14 4.26 -5.29
N GLY A 87 63.56 5.15 -4.38
CA GLY A 87 64.27 6.38 -4.74
C GLY A 87 65.59 6.09 -5.46
N PHE A 88 66.39 5.17 -4.94
CA PHE A 88 67.64 4.73 -5.58
C PHE A 88 67.44 4.13 -6.99
N ASP A 89 66.43 3.25 -7.16
CA ASP A 89 66.08 2.69 -8.48
C ASP A 89 65.67 3.79 -9.47
N LYS A 90 64.86 4.76 -9.03
CA LYS A 90 64.47 5.91 -9.86
C LYS A 90 65.68 6.77 -10.25
N ASP A 91 66.49 7.17 -9.27
CA ASP A 91 67.51 8.21 -9.44
C ASP A 91 68.84 7.67 -9.99
N HIS A 92 69.12 6.36 -9.89
CA HIS A 92 70.39 5.76 -10.34
C HIS A 92 70.22 4.59 -11.32
N LEU A 93 69.04 3.96 -11.41
CA LEU A 93 68.76 2.85 -12.34
C LEU A 93 67.64 3.16 -13.36
N GLY A 94 67.10 4.39 -13.34
CA GLY A 94 66.04 4.83 -14.24
C GLY A 94 64.72 4.07 -14.06
N GLY A 95 64.37 3.70 -12.83
CA GLY A 95 63.14 2.99 -12.50
C GLY A 95 63.07 1.59 -13.12
N PHE A 96 64.17 0.83 -13.09
CA PHE A 96 64.22 -0.51 -13.70
C PHE A 96 63.40 -1.51 -12.88
N PHE A 97 63.59 -1.53 -11.57
CA PHE A 97 62.82 -2.40 -10.67
C PHE A 97 61.36 -1.94 -10.57
N GLU A 98 61.10 -0.63 -10.53
CA GLU A 98 59.75 -0.06 -10.54
C GLU A 98 58.95 -0.49 -11.78
N ARG A 99 59.53 -0.38 -12.98
CA ARG A 99 58.90 -0.85 -14.23
C ARG A 99 58.66 -2.35 -14.22
N ARG A 100 59.60 -3.15 -13.69
CA ARG A 100 59.45 -4.60 -13.58
C ARG A 100 58.35 -5.00 -12.57
N LEU A 101 58.21 -4.27 -11.48
CA LEU A 101 57.14 -4.44 -10.50
C LEU A 101 55.77 -4.06 -11.07
N LYS A 102 55.66 -2.95 -11.81
CA LYS A 102 54.42 -2.55 -12.50
C LYS A 102 53.99 -3.58 -13.55
N ALA A 103 54.94 -4.11 -14.35
CA ALA A 103 54.65 -5.19 -15.30
C ALA A 103 54.21 -6.51 -14.62
N TRP A 104 54.70 -6.79 -13.40
CA TRP A 104 54.25 -7.94 -12.60
C TRP A 104 52.87 -7.70 -11.97
N ASP A 105 52.60 -6.49 -11.47
CA ASP A 105 51.29 -6.09 -10.94
C ASP A 105 50.20 -6.25 -11.99
N GLU A 106 50.45 -5.74 -13.20
CA GLU A 106 49.54 -5.86 -14.34
C GLU A 106 49.27 -7.33 -14.70
N LYS A 107 50.34 -8.13 -14.82
CA LYS A 107 50.24 -9.57 -15.13
C LYS A 107 49.52 -10.37 -14.04
N LYS A 108 49.61 -9.97 -12.77
CA LYS A 108 49.07 -10.73 -11.64
C LYS A 108 47.67 -10.31 -11.22
N PHE A 109 47.38 -9.02 -11.24
CA PHE A 109 46.13 -8.45 -10.73
C PHE A 109 45.25 -7.84 -11.82
N GLY A 110 45.79 -7.42 -12.97
CA GLY A 110 45.04 -6.77 -14.06
C GLY A 110 43.77 -7.53 -14.46
N GLN A 111 43.89 -8.85 -14.66
CA GLN A 111 42.75 -9.73 -14.98
C GLN A 111 41.65 -9.81 -13.90
N PHE A 112 41.95 -9.43 -12.65
CA PHE A 112 41.02 -9.48 -11.52
C PHE A 112 40.52 -8.11 -11.06
N ARG A 113 41.05 -6.98 -11.57
CA ARG A 113 40.69 -5.63 -11.10
C ARG A 113 39.20 -5.30 -11.21
N HIS A 114 38.49 -5.95 -12.14
CA HIS A 114 37.04 -5.83 -12.32
C HIS A 114 36.19 -6.53 -11.24
N ILE A 115 36.79 -7.44 -10.45
CA ILE A 115 36.14 -8.14 -9.32
C ILE A 115 36.52 -7.45 -8.00
N HIS A 116 37.81 -7.13 -7.84
CA HIS A 116 38.35 -6.33 -6.76
C HIS A 116 39.57 -5.55 -7.28
N ASN A 117 39.59 -4.23 -7.12
CA ASN A 117 40.59 -3.34 -7.74
C ASN A 117 41.97 -3.40 -7.06
N MET A 118 42.59 -4.57 -7.07
CA MET A 118 43.91 -4.78 -6.48
C MET A 118 45.02 -4.21 -7.38
N SER A 119 45.91 -3.46 -6.75
CA SER A 119 47.26 -3.16 -7.24
C SER A 119 48.12 -2.91 -6.02
N LEU A 120 49.43 -3.17 -6.10
CA LEU A 120 50.40 -2.79 -5.07
C LEU A 120 50.23 -1.32 -4.65
N TRP A 121 49.87 -0.45 -5.60
CA TRP A 121 49.78 1.01 -5.45
C TRP A 121 48.38 1.54 -5.10
N ASN A 122 47.38 0.67 -4.94
CA ASN A 122 46.03 1.09 -4.55
C ASN A 122 45.85 1.03 -3.02
N SER A 123 44.96 1.89 -2.51
CA SER A 123 44.44 1.84 -1.15
C SER A 123 43.71 0.50 -0.91
N GLU A 124 44.08 -0.24 0.13
CA GLU A 124 43.63 -1.63 0.33
C GLU A 124 43.19 -1.90 1.77
N GLU A 125 42.53 -3.04 2.01
CA GLU A 125 42.03 -3.43 3.33
C GLU A 125 43.15 -3.57 4.36
N ASP A 126 43.11 -2.73 5.39
CA ASP A 126 44.15 -2.62 6.41
C ASP A 126 44.18 -3.81 7.37
N GLN A 127 43.08 -4.56 7.49
CA GLN A 127 43.02 -5.84 8.20
C GLN A 127 44.07 -6.87 7.69
N PHE A 128 44.68 -6.69 6.51
CA PHE A 128 45.80 -7.52 6.08
C PHE A 128 47.07 -7.36 6.94
N VAL A 129 47.26 -6.26 7.69
CA VAL A 129 48.37 -6.14 8.67
C VAL A 129 48.24 -7.16 9.80
N MET A 130 47.00 -7.58 10.12
CA MET A 130 46.69 -8.53 11.19
C MET A 130 47.03 -9.99 10.84
N ARG A 131 47.66 -10.23 9.67
CA ARG A 131 48.31 -11.49 9.30
C ARG A 131 49.22 -12.03 10.41
N GLY A 132 49.96 -11.13 11.09
CA GLY A 132 50.85 -11.48 12.22
C GLY A 132 50.13 -12.03 13.46
N ALA A 133 48.82 -11.77 13.60
CA ALA A 133 47.98 -12.25 14.69
C ALA A 133 47.05 -13.41 14.27
N PHE A 134 47.11 -13.86 13.01
CA PHE A 134 46.15 -14.78 12.37
C PHE A 134 44.70 -14.25 12.22
N VAL A 135 44.45 -12.96 12.43
CA VAL A 135 43.10 -12.36 12.42
C VAL A 135 42.86 -11.58 11.12
N THR A 136 42.82 -12.29 9.98
CA THR A 136 42.73 -11.62 8.68
C THR A 136 42.00 -12.43 7.60
N GLN A 137 41.23 -11.73 6.77
CA GLN A 137 40.43 -12.28 5.67
C GLN A 137 41.27 -13.03 4.62
N GLU A 138 42.59 -12.76 4.53
CA GLU A 138 43.48 -13.54 3.68
C GLU A 138 43.43 -15.04 4.01
N TRP A 139 43.29 -15.40 5.29
CA TRP A 139 43.21 -16.81 5.69
C TRP A 139 41.88 -17.46 5.28
N SER A 140 40.75 -16.79 5.48
CA SER A 140 39.44 -17.25 4.99
C SER A 140 39.39 -17.39 3.47
N LEU A 141 40.08 -16.52 2.73
CA LEU A 141 40.21 -16.63 1.28
C LEU A 141 41.08 -17.82 0.84
N GLU A 142 42.08 -18.23 1.65
CA GLU A 142 42.89 -19.42 1.37
C GLU A 142 42.28 -20.74 1.85
N MET A 143 41.50 -20.74 2.93
CA MET A 143 41.04 -21.94 3.66
C MET A 143 39.56 -21.84 4.05
N PRO A 144 38.72 -22.81 3.66
CA PRO A 144 37.36 -22.94 4.15
C PRO A 144 37.38 -23.59 5.53
N LEU A 145 37.60 -22.80 6.58
CA LEU A 145 37.66 -23.26 7.97
C LEU A 145 36.95 -22.28 8.94
N PHE A 146 35.88 -21.61 8.50
CA PHE A 146 35.12 -20.67 9.33
C PHE A 146 34.56 -21.34 10.60
N GLU A 147 34.17 -22.61 10.51
CA GLU A 147 33.74 -23.46 11.63
C GLU A 147 34.82 -23.71 12.70
N HIS A 148 36.07 -23.31 12.45
CA HIS A 148 37.23 -23.51 13.33
C HIS A 148 38.05 -22.23 13.57
N ILE A 149 37.94 -21.23 12.70
CA ILE A 149 38.74 -20.00 12.70
C ILE A 149 37.80 -18.79 12.53
N ASP A 150 37.13 -18.42 13.61
CA ASP A 150 36.37 -17.18 13.66
C ASP A 150 37.31 -15.96 13.74
N ILE A 151 37.12 -15.04 12.79
CA ILE A 151 37.78 -13.74 12.68
C ILE A 151 36.78 -12.58 12.50
N PHE A 152 35.48 -12.87 12.62
CA PHE A 152 34.39 -11.91 12.51
C PHE A 152 33.89 -11.48 13.89
N HIS A 153 33.62 -12.43 14.79
CA HIS A 153 33.16 -12.18 16.17
C HIS A 153 34.32 -11.79 17.10
N VAL A 154 35.00 -10.68 16.78
CA VAL A 154 36.07 -10.13 17.62
C VAL A 154 35.52 -9.44 18.86
N ASP A 155 34.31 -8.89 18.79
CA ASP A 155 33.60 -8.27 19.92
C ASP A 155 33.37 -9.28 21.07
N ASP A 156 32.96 -10.51 20.75
CA ASP A 156 32.65 -11.59 21.72
C ASP A 156 33.88 -12.28 22.33
N LEU A 157 35.10 -11.91 21.92
CA LEU A 157 36.30 -12.52 22.45
C LEU A 157 36.56 -12.11 23.90
N PRO A 158 37.14 -13.01 24.73
CA PRO A 158 37.54 -12.67 26.09
C PRO A 158 38.42 -11.42 26.13
N GLU A 159 38.06 -10.46 26.98
CA GLU A 159 38.61 -9.09 27.06
C GLU A 159 40.12 -8.98 26.73
N ARG A 160 40.96 -9.74 27.44
CA ARG A 160 42.43 -9.72 27.27
C ARG A 160 42.90 -10.15 25.87
N LYS A 161 42.13 -10.99 25.15
CA LYS A 161 42.38 -11.39 23.77
C LYS A 161 41.96 -10.27 22.81
N ARG A 162 40.75 -9.70 22.99
CA ARG A 162 40.21 -8.56 22.21
C ARG A 162 41.16 -7.36 22.28
N GLN A 163 41.47 -6.89 23.49
CA GLN A 163 42.40 -5.80 23.75
C GLN A 163 43.78 -6.03 23.12
N ARG A 164 44.37 -7.23 23.26
CA ARG A 164 45.70 -7.54 22.70
C ARG A 164 45.71 -7.48 21.17
N TRP A 165 44.66 -7.95 20.52
CA TRP A 165 44.54 -7.89 19.06
C TRP A 165 44.31 -6.47 18.57
N MET A 166 43.39 -5.72 19.17
CA MET A 166 43.15 -4.32 18.80
C MET A 166 44.32 -3.39 19.13
N HIS A 167 45.10 -3.68 20.18
CA HIS A 167 46.36 -2.98 20.46
C HIS A 167 47.39 -3.22 19.35
N HIS A 168 47.54 -4.46 18.85
CA HIS A 168 48.43 -4.73 17.71
C HIS A 168 48.01 -3.99 16.43
N TYR A 169 46.70 -3.94 16.16
CA TYR A 169 46.14 -3.15 15.06
C TYR A 169 46.44 -1.65 15.24
N LYS A 170 46.17 -1.08 16.42
CA LYS A 170 46.46 0.33 16.76
C LYS A 170 47.94 0.67 16.61
N GLU A 171 48.84 -0.25 16.95
CA GLU A 171 50.29 -0.11 16.75
C GLU A 171 50.72 -0.19 15.27
N CYS A 172 50.00 -0.93 14.42
CA CYS A 172 50.20 -0.87 12.96
C CYS A 172 49.68 0.44 12.37
N VAL A 173 48.52 0.93 12.82
CA VAL A 173 47.96 2.23 12.40
C VAL A 173 48.92 3.38 12.77
N LYS A 174 49.45 3.41 14.01
CA LYS A 174 50.47 4.40 14.41
C LYS A 174 51.68 4.43 13.47
N ARG A 175 52.18 3.27 13.03
CA ARG A 175 53.30 3.18 12.08
C ARG A 175 52.93 3.78 10.72
N GLN A 176 51.71 3.53 10.24
CA GLN A 176 51.21 4.08 8.97
C GLN A 176 50.99 5.60 9.04
N LEU A 177 50.45 6.13 10.15
CA LEU A 177 50.34 7.57 10.37
C LEU A 177 51.72 8.24 10.37
N LEU A 178 52.67 7.71 11.16
CA LEU A 178 54.01 8.31 11.29
C LEU A 178 54.80 8.29 9.97
N LEU A 179 54.66 7.23 9.18
CA LEU A 179 55.23 7.12 7.82
C LEU A 179 54.75 8.23 6.87
N ASN A 180 53.53 8.72 7.08
CA ASN A 180 52.87 9.73 6.26
C ASN A 180 52.75 11.07 7.03
N GLY A 181 53.72 11.38 7.91
CA GLY A 181 53.86 12.69 8.57
C GLY A 181 53.13 12.86 9.90
N GLY A 182 52.37 11.86 10.35
CA GLY A 182 51.82 11.77 11.71
C GLY A 182 50.61 12.65 12.04
N GLN A 183 50.25 13.61 11.18
CA GLN A 183 49.10 14.52 11.38
C GLN A 183 47.83 14.09 10.63
N HIS A 184 47.91 13.10 9.74
CA HIS A 184 46.79 12.63 8.94
C HIS A 184 45.80 11.81 9.79
N THR A 185 44.53 11.79 9.37
CA THR A 185 43.49 10.90 9.92
C THR A 185 43.65 9.50 9.35
N HIS A 186 43.51 8.44 10.17
CA HIS A 186 43.51 7.07 9.61
C HIS A 186 42.20 6.80 8.87
N LEU A 187 42.28 6.24 7.66
CA LEU A 187 41.15 5.75 6.89
C LEU A 187 41.25 4.23 6.73
N SER A 188 40.27 3.53 7.28
CA SER A 188 40.11 2.08 7.22
C SER A 188 38.97 1.69 6.28
N LYS A 189 39.12 0.55 5.60
CA LYS A 189 38.01 -0.18 4.97
C LYS A 189 38.23 -1.68 5.12
N ASN A 190 37.30 -2.39 5.77
CA ASN A 190 37.24 -3.85 5.74
C ASN A 190 35.83 -4.36 6.08
N PRO A 191 35.22 -5.26 5.27
CA PRO A 191 33.88 -5.79 5.54
C PRO A 191 33.76 -6.63 6.82
N LEU A 192 34.80 -7.37 7.23
CA LEU A 192 34.75 -8.19 8.44
C LEU A 192 34.75 -7.35 9.73
N MET A 193 35.27 -6.13 9.68
CA MET A 193 35.20 -5.19 10.82
C MET A 193 33.77 -4.77 11.20
N SER A 194 32.74 -5.18 10.43
CA SER A 194 31.34 -5.10 10.83
C SER A 194 31.03 -5.89 12.12
N GLY A 195 31.76 -6.98 12.40
CA GLY A 195 31.69 -7.74 13.67
C GLY A 195 32.66 -7.24 14.76
N TRP A 196 33.37 -6.13 14.50
CA TRP A 196 34.43 -5.57 15.36
C TRP A 196 34.04 -4.18 15.90
N VAL A 197 32.80 -3.73 15.71
CA VAL A 197 32.42 -2.31 15.91
C VAL A 197 32.51 -1.90 17.39
N ASN A 198 32.22 -2.80 18.34
CA ASN A 198 32.45 -2.50 19.76
C ASN A 198 33.95 -2.46 20.08
N ALA A 199 34.74 -3.43 19.60
CA ALA A 199 36.19 -3.49 19.79
C ALA A 199 36.91 -2.26 19.21
N ILE A 200 36.44 -1.75 18.08
CA ILE A 200 36.91 -0.51 17.45
C ILE A 200 36.60 0.69 18.35
N LEU A 201 35.36 0.86 18.79
CA LEU A 201 34.94 2.02 19.60
C LEU A 201 35.51 1.97 21.03
N GLU A 202 35.86 0.80 21.56
CA GLU A 202 36.64 0.66 22.80
C GLU A 202 38.10 1.07 22.62
N THR A 203 38.69 0.74 21.47
CA THR A 203 40.11 0.99 21.16
C THR A 203 40.35 2.43 20.67
N PHE A 204 39.34 3.03 20.06
CA PHE A 204 39.34 4.36 19.47
C PHE A 204 38.00 5.06 19.81
N PRO A 205 37.85 5.59 21.05
CA PRO A 205 36.58 6.20 21.49
C PRO A 205 36.14 7.45 20.70
N ASP A 206 37.06 8.03 19.92
CA ASP A 206 36.85 9.16 19.02
C ASP A 206 36.68 8.75 17.54
N ALA A 207 36.59 7.46 17.24
CA ALA A 207 36.41 6.95 15.88
C ALA A 207 35.05 7.36 15.26
N LYS A 208 35.04 7.45 13.93
CA LYS A 208 33.89 7.83 13.12
C LYS A 208 33.57 6.66 12.16
N ILE A 209 32.31 6.24 12.06
CA ILE A 209 31.94 4.93 11.45
C ILE A 209 30.99 5.10 10.26
N VAL A 210 31.38 4.62 9.08
CA VAL A 210 30.49 4.56 7.90
C VAL A 210 30.14 3.11 7.60
N VAL A 211 28.85 2.79 7.50
CA VAL A 211 28.37 1.43 7.22
C VAL A 211 27.78 1.39 5.80
N SER A 212 28.47 0.73 4.88
CA SER A 212 27.98 0.56 3.51
C SER A 212 26.96 -0.59 3.47
N VAL A 213 25.76 -0.33 2.94
CA VAL A 213 24.66 -1.30 2.86
C VAL A 213 24.14 -1.43 1.44
N ARG A 214 23.55 -2.59 1.14
CA ARG A 214 23.01 -2.96 -0.18
C ARG A 214 21.98 -4.05 0.02
N ASN A 215 20.98 -4.13 -0.84
CA ASN A 215 19.98 -5.20 -0.84
C ASN A 215 20.62 -6.60 -0.60
N PRO A 216 20.32 -7.27 0.53
CA PRO A 216 20.80 -8.59 0.90
C PRO A 216 20.67 -9.65 -0.22
N MET A 217 19.60 -9.56 -1.00
CA MET A 217 19.30 -10.47 -2.12
C MET A 217 20.33 -10.41 -3.24
N GLU A 218 21.10 -9.33 -3.35
CA GLU A 218 22.21 -9.20 -4.29
C GLU A 218 23.57 -9.48 -3.65
N CYS A 219 23.85 -8.86 -2.50
CA CYS A 219 25.20 -8.86 -1.94
C CYS A 219 25.58 -10.19 -1.28
N ILE A 220 24.66 -10.84 -0.55
CA ILE A 220 24.91 -12.13 0.11
C ILE A 220 25.28 -13.23 -0.91
N PRO A 221 24.49 -13.52 -1.97
CA PRO A 221 24.88 -14.54 -2.95
C PRO A 221 26.11 -14.14 -3.78
N SER A 222 26.38 -12.84 -3.97
CA SER A 222 27.62 -12.35 -4.61
C SER A 222 28.86 -12.63 -3.74
N ALA A 223 28.77 -12.41 -2.42
CA ALA A 223 29.83 -12.71 -1.46
C ALA A 223 30.09 -14.22 -1.35
N LEU A 224 29.04 -15.04 -1.24
CA LEU A 224 29.14 -16.50 -1.24
C LEU A 224 29.79 -17.02 -2.53
N LYS A 225 29.47 -16.45 -3.70
CA LYS A 225 30.08 -16.86 -4.97
C LYS A 225 31.56 -16.49 -5.08
N LEU A 226 31.97 -15.36 -4.50
CA LEU A 226 33.37 -14.94 -4.43
C LEU A 226 34.21 -15.93 -3.59
N MET A 227 33.69 -16.35 -2.43
CA MET A 227 34.35 -17.36 -1.58
C MET A 227 34.42 -18.72 -2.29
N GLU A 228 33.32 -19.19 -2.87
CA GLU A 228 33.27 -20.44 -3.65
C GLU A 228 34.31 -20.44 -4.79
N GLY A 229 34.41 -19.31 -5.52
CA GLY A 229 35.38 -19.13 -6.60
C GLY A 229 36.82 -19.18 -6.12
N SER A 230 37.14 -18.51 -5.00
CA SER A 230 38.49 -18.52 -4.41
C SER A 230 38.92 -19.93 -4.00
N TRP A 231 38.04 -20.68 -3.33
CA TRP A 231 38.37 -22.03 -2.86
C TRP A 231 38.49 -23.04 -4.02
N LYS A 232 37.59 -23.00 -5.02
CA LYS A 232 37.73 -23.80 -6.25
C LYS A 232 39.05 -23.52 -6.98
N ALA A 233 39.44 -22.25 -7.13
CA ALA A 233 40.69 -21.86 -7.76
C ALA A 233 41.95 -22.31 -6.98
N LYS A 234 41.79 -22.70 -5.70
CA LYS A 234 42.86 -23.26 -4.85
C LYS A 234 42.82 -24.79 -4.74
N GLY A 235 41.86 -25.46 -5.38
CA GLY A 235 41.75 -26.93 -5.46
C GLY A 235 40.92 -27.59 -4.35
N TRP A 236 40.17 -26.81 -3.55
CA TRP A 236 39.21 -27.37 -2.59
C TRP A 236 37.97 -27.92 -3.29
N LYS A 237 37.42 -29.03 -2.77
CA LYS A 237 36.18 -29.65 -3.24
C LYS A 237 34.97 -29.08 -2.51
N LYS A 238 33.75 -29.32 -3.04
CA LYS A 238 32.52 -28.79 -2.45
C LYS A 238 32.28 -29.30 -1.04
N GLU A 239 32.62 -30.56 -0.79
CA GLU A 239 32.53 -31.23 0.50
C GLU A 239 33.44 -30.57 1.55
N ASP A 240 34.59 -30.03 1.13
CA ASP A 240 35.55 -29.36 1.99
C ASP A 240 35.11 -27.96 2.44
N TYR A 241 34.16 -27.31 1.72
CA TYR A 241 33.79 -25.91 1.97
C TYR A 241 32.30 -25.64 2.22
N GLN A 242 31.42 -26.65 2.12
CA GLN A 242 29.97 -26.43 2.27
C GLN A 242 29.58 -25.90 3.65
N VAL A 243 30.22 -26.37 4.73
CA VAL A 243 30.00 -25.89 6.10
C VAL A 243 30.49 -24.45 6.26
N SER A 244 31.65 -24.12 5.67
CA SER A 244 32.16 -22.75 5.62
C SER A 244 31.29 -21.77 4.80
N LEU A 245 30.56 -22.23 3.78
CA LEU A 245 29.54 -21.42 3.09
C LEU A 245 28.31 -21.14 3.96
N GLN A 246 27.93 -22.06 4.85
CA GLN A 246 26.85 -21.84 5.82
C GLN A 246 27.24 -20.75 6.83
N HIS A 247 28.41 -20.86 7.46
CA HIS A 247 28.92 -19.83 8.38
C HIS A 247 29.08 -18.46 7.70
N MET A 248 29.53 -18.42 6.43
CA MET A 248 29.61 -17.17 5.65
C MET A 248 28.23 -16.55 5.35
N ALA A 249 27.15 -17.34 5.34
CA ALA A 249 25.78 -16.84 5.20
C ALA A 249 25.25 -16.24 6.52
N GLU A 250 25.59 -16.82 7.67
CA GLU A 250 25.30 -16.22 8.99
C GLU A 250 26.04 -14.89 9.16
N ILE A 251 27.37 -14.89 8.97
CA ILE A 251 28.23 -13.68 8.99
C ILE A 251 27.71 -12.60 8.04
N SER A 252 27.10 -13.01 6.92
CA SER A 252 26.47 -12.08 5.98
C SER A 252 25.27 -11.36 6.59
N LEU A 253 24.33 -12.07 7.23
CA LEU A 253 23.19 -11.48 7.95
C LEU A 253 23.66 -10.63 9.15
N GLU A 254 24.63 -11.14 9.90
CA GLU A 254 25.18 -10.49 11.10
C GLU A 254 25.89 -9.17 10.79
N SER A 255 26.50 -9.02 9.62
CA SER A 255 27.17 -7.77 9.21
C SER A 255 26.24 -6.57 8.96
N PHE A 256 24.92 -6.79 8.84
CA PHE A 256 23.92 -5.72 8.93
C PHE A 256 23.56 -5.45 10.40
N LYS A 257 23.28 -6.53 11.15
CA LYS A 257 22.76 -6.48 12.53
C LYS A 257 23.76 -5.89 13.53
N ILE A 258 25.01 -6.36 13.54
CA ILE A 258 26.01 -5.99 14.56
C ILE A 258 26.36 -4.49 14.51
N PRO A 259 26.65 -3.85 13.35
CA PRO A 259 26.89 -2.41 13.30
C PRO A 259 25.72 -1.58 13.82
N LYS A 260 24.48 -1.88 13.38
CA LYS A 260 23.26 -1.17 13.83
C LYS A 260 23.05 -1.30 15.34
N GLN A 261 23.23 -2.51 15.90
CA GLN A 261 23.16 -2.73 17.35
C GLN A 261 24.30 -2.09 18.16
N ALA A 262 25.53 -2.04 17.62
CA ALA A 262 26.68 -1.45 18.28
C ALA A 262 26.62 0.09 18.31
N LEU A 263 26.10 0.68 17.24
CA LEU A 263 25.96 2.13 17.07
C LEU A 263 24.68 2.69 17.72
N ALA A 264 23.57 1.95 17.76
CA ALA A 264 22.38 2.34 18.52
C ALA A 264 22.64 2.49 20.03
N LYS A 265 23.63 1.75 20.56
CA LYS A 265 24.13 1.88 21.95
C LYS A 265 25.02 3.11 22.16
N ARG A 266 25.41 3.82 21.10
CA ARG A 266 26.37 4.95 21.08
C ARG A 266 25.96 6.02 20.05
N PRO A 267 24.76 6.63 20.16
CA PRO A 267 24.25 7.60 19.17
C PRO A 267 25.14 8.84 19.03
N GLN A 268 26.00 9.13 20.01
CA GLN A 268 26.99 10.22 19.97
C GLN A 268 28.23 9.93 19.09
N THR A 269 28.41 8.69 18.61
CA THR A 269 29.49 8.35 17.66
C THR A 269 29.12 8.91 16.27
N PRO A 270 29.96 9.76 15.64
CA PRO A 270 29.70 10.27 14.30
C PRO A 270 29.62 9.12 13.30
N GLN A 271 28.50 9.03 12.58
CA GLN A 271 28.16 7.83 11.83
C GLN A 271 27.23 8.10 10.63
N LEU A 272 27.30 7.24 9.62
CA LEU A 272 26.29 7.19 8.55
C LEU A 272 26.15 5.78 7.98
N PHE A 273 24.91 5.36 7.70
CA PHE A 273 24.63 4.19 6.87
C PHE A 273 24.41 4.64 5.42
N VAL A 274 25.13 4.06 4.47
CA VAL A 274 25.20 4.50 3.07
C VAL A 274 24.66 3.40 2.16
N ASP A 275 23.56 3.65 1.47
CA ASP A 275 23.04 2.76 0.44
C ASP A 275 23.93 2.79 -0.81
N TYR A 276 24.33 1.61 -1.25
CA TYR A 276 24.98 1.33 -2.53
C TYR A 276 24.30 2.06 -3.70
N ARG A 277 22.95 2.11 -3.75
CA ARG A 277 22.21 2.78 -4.83
C ARG A 277 22.51 4.27 -4.89
N GLU A 278 22.55 4.98 -3.77
CA GLU A 278 22.96 6.40 -3.74
C GLU A 278 24.42 6.53 -4.19
N LEU A 279 25.30 5.72 -3.62
CA LEU A 279 26.74 5.74 -3.89
C LEU A 279 27.08 5.50 -5.37
N THR A 280 26.31 4.67 -6.10
CA THR A 280 26.51 4.45 -7.54
C THR A 280 25.80 5.48 -8.43
N THR A 281 24.76 6.16 -7.94
CA THR A 281 23.92 7.05 -8.75
C THR A 281 24.37 8.52 -8.64
N ALA A 282 24.77 8.94 -7.44
CA ALA A 282 25.22 10.29 -7.12
C ALA A 282 26.42 10.23 -6.13
N PRO A 283 27.58 9.71 -6.55
CA PRO A 283 28.74 9.51 -5.67
C PRO A 283 29.22 10.80 -5.02
N GLY A 284 29.19 11.94 -5.70
CA GLY A 284 29.61 13.24 -5.17
C GLY A 284 28.70 13.71 -4.02
N ALA A 285 27.38 13.67 -4.24
CA ALA A 285 26.39 14.01 -3.22
C ALA A 285 26.42 13.02 -2.04
N THR A 286 26.64 11.74 -2.29
CA THR A 286 26.75 10.71 -1.25
C THR A 286 27.97 10.97 -0.35
N ILE A 287 29.12 11.31 -0.93
CA ILE A 287 30.32 11.68 -0.16
C ILE A 287 30.09 12.98 0.62
N ALA A 288 29.34 13.94 0.09
CA ALA A 288 28.98 15.15 0.85
C ALA A 288 28.19 14.83 2.12
N LYS A 289 27.16 13.98 2.04
CA LYS A 289 26.42 13.47 3.22
C LYS A 289 27.35 12.78 4.23
N VAL A 290 28.30 11.97 3.74
CA VAL A 290 29.30 11.29 4.60
C VAL A 290 30.18 12.30 5.33
N TYR A 291 30.69 13.32 4.65
CA TYR A 291 31.55 14.33 5.28
C TYR A 291 30.79 15.18 6.32
N GLU A 292 29.53 15.51 6.05
CA GLU A 292 28.64 16.19 7.00
C GLU A 292 28.37 15.33 8.24
N ALA A 293 27.90 14.09 8.07
CA ALA A 293 27.56 13.18 9.16
C ALA A 293 28.78 12.73 10.01
N LEU A 294 29.99 12.81 9.44
CA LEU A 294 31.24 12.55 10.15
C LEU A 294 31.88 13.83 10.74
N ASP A 295 31.32 15.03 10.59
CA ASP A 295 31.98 16.30 10.95
C ASP A 295 33.39 16.41 10.34
N LEU A 296 33.44 16.52 9.02
CA LEU A 296 34.66 16.67 8.21
C LEU A 296 34.48 17.78 7.15
N PRO A 297 35.34 18.83 7.12
CA PRO A 297 35.22 19.89 6.14
C PRO A 297 35.76 19.47 4.76
N ILE A 298 34.94 19.63 3.72
CA ILE A 298 35.35 19.43 2.32
C ILE A 298 36.22 20.60 1.86
N THR A 299 37.37 20.30 1.24
CA THR A 299 38.24 21.30 0.61
C THR A 299 37.87 21.52 -0.85
N ALA A 300 38.19 22.69 -1.40
CA ALA A 300 37.93 23.00 -2.82
C ALA A 300 38.65 22.02 -3.77
N ASP A 301 39.88 21.62 -3.44
CA ASP A 301 40.64 20.62 -4.19
C ASP A 301 39.92 19.25 -4.20
N TYR A 302 39.38 18.83 -3.04
CA TYR A 302 38.67 17.56 -2.93
C TYR A 302 37.31 17.59 -3.63
N GLN A 303 36.58 18.70 -3.56
CA GLN A 303 35.35 18.89 -4.35
C GLN A 303 35.63 18.79 -5.86
N ASN A 304 36.72 19.41 -6.33
CA ASN A 304 37.16 19.28 -7.73
C ASN A 304 37.55 17.84 -8.11
N TYR A 305 38.08 17.04 -7.19
CA TYR A 305 38.32 15.61 -7.39
C TYR A 305 37.01 14.81 -7.51
N LEU A 306 36.04 15.05 -6.62
CA LEU A 306 34.74 14.35 -6.63
C LEU A 306 33.99 14.60 -7.94
N ASN A 307 33.91 15.87 -8.37
CA ASN A 307 33.28 16.27 -9.63
C ASN A 307 33.91 15.55 -10.86
N GLN A 308 35.20 15.20 -10.80
CA GLN A 308 35.90 14.46 -11.85
C GLN A 308 35.71 12.93 -11.80
N GLN A 309 35.41 12.34 -10.63
CA GLN A 309 35.08 10.92 -10.54
C GLN A 309 33.62 10.65 -10.93
N GLU A 310 32.70 11.55 -10.59
CA GLU A 310 31.27 11.41 -10.89
C GLU A 310 30.98 11.31 -12.40
N GLN A 311 31.75 12.04 -13.23
CA GLN A 311 31.72 11.96 -14.69
C GLN A 311 32.26 10.64 -15.28
N ARG A 312 32.95 9.81 -14.47
CA ARG A 312 33.56 8.54 -14.89
C ARG A 312 32.75 7.33 -14.43
N GLU A 313 32.31 7.32 -13.17
CA GLU A 313 31.58 6.19 -12.59
C GLU A 313 30.17 6.02 -13.19
N THR A 314 29.54 7.13 -13.63
CA THR A 314 28.24 7.13 -14.35
C THR A 314 28.25 6.36 -15.69
N GLN A 315 29.42 5.94 -16.18
CA GLN A 315 29.57 5.15 -17.41
C GLN A 315 29.62 3.63 -17.18
N HIS A 316 29.58 3.15 -15.93
CA HIS A 316 29.79 1.74 -15.59
C HIS A 316 28.73 1.13 -14.65
N THR A 317 27.53 0.89 -15.17
CA THR A 317 26.57 -0.05 -14.55
C THR A 317 26.73 -1.46 -15.10
N SER A 318 26.80 -2.48 -14.23
CA SER A 318 26.79 -3.90 -14.62
C SER A 318 25.84 -4.72 -13.76
N THR A 319 24.84 -5.32 -14.39
CA THR A 319 23.71 -5.99 -13.73
C THR A 319 23.89 -7.50 -13.71
N PHE A 320 24.56 -8.02 -12.68
CA PHE A 320 24.74 -9.46 -12.48
C PHE A 320 23.67 -10.03 -11.54
N LYS A 321 22.69 -10.75 -12.09
CA LYS A 321 21.69 -11.50 -11.31
C LYS A 321 22.27 -12.85 -10.85
N TYR A 322 22.49 -12.99 -9.54
CA TYR A 322 22.85 -14.27 -8.91
C TYR A 322 21.58 -15.06 -8.51
N LYS A 323 21.71 -16.37 -8.28
CA LYS A 323 20.62 -17.22 -7.76
C LYS A 323 20.97 -17.71 -6.35
N LEU A 324 20.05 -17.51 -5.40
CA LEU A 324 20.22 -17.98 -4.01
C LEU A 324 20.17 -19.51 -3.88
N ALA A 325 19.46 -20.20 -4.77
CA ALA A 325 19.24 -21.65 -4.75
C ALA A 325 20.52 -22.54 -4.84
N ASP A 326 21.68 -21.96 -5.13
CA ASP A 326 22.98 -22.64 -5.06
C ASP A 326 23.46 -22.87 -3.61
N TYR A 327 22.84 -22.21 -2.61
CA TYR A 327 23.31 -22.10 -1.22
C TYR A 327 22.25 -22.50 -0.19
N ALA A 328 22.71 -22.72 1.05
CA ALA A 328 21.88 -23.08 2.20
C ALA A 328 21.22 -21.88 2.90
N ILE A 329 20.85 -20.82 2.15
CA ILE A 329 20.12 -19.66 2.65
C ILE A 329 19.01 -19.29 1.64
N THR A 330 17.81 -19.07 2.14
CA THR A 330 16.60 -18.83 1.33
C THR A 330 16.26 -17.34 1.25
N ALA A 331 15.46 -16.97 0.25
CA ALA A 331 14.96 -15.60 0.10
C ALA A 331 14.15 -15.18 1.33
N GLU A 332 13.23 -16.06 1.75
CA GLU A 332 12.32 -15.86 2.86
C GLU A 332 13.09 -15.64 4.16
N ARG A 333 14.15 -16.41 4.42
CA ARG A 333 14.97 -16.23 5.64
C ARG A 333 15.67 -14.86 5.64
N ILE A 334 16.16 -14.40 4.50
CA ILE A 334 16.80 -13.08 4.37
C ILE A 334 15.78 -11.96 4.58
N GLU A 335 14.58 -12.11 4.01
CA GLU A 335 13.47 -11.16 4.08
C GLU A 335 12.88 -11.10 5.50
N ASP A 336 12.69 -12.23 6.17
CA ASP A 336 12.21 -12.33 7.55
C ASP A 336 13.26 -11.78 8.56
N GLU A 337 14.53 -12.16 8.43
CA GLU A 337 15.58 -11.77 9.40
C GLU A 337 16.12 -10.34 9.26
N LEU A 338 15.86 -9.68 8.13
CA LEU A 338 16.27 -8.31 7.85
C LEU A 338 15.09 -7.42 7.41
N ALA A 339 13.84 -7.77 7.74
CA ALA A 339 12.64 -7.06 7.32
C ALA A 339 12.73 -5.53 7.50
N GLU A 340 13.21 -5.08 8.67
CA GLU A 340 13.44 -3.65 8.96
C GLU A 340 14.31 -2.93 7.92
N TRP A 341 15.27 -3.63 7.27
CA TRP A 341 16.13 -3.05 6.24
C TRP A 341 15.45 -2.96 4.87
N PHE A 342 14.57 -3.92 4.54
CA PHE A 342 13.78 -3.82 3.31
C PHE A 342 12.81 -2.64 3.36
N ASP A 343 12.30 -2.33 4.55
CA ASP A 343 11.39 -1.20 4.79
C ASP A 343 12.13 0.13 4.94
N GLU A 344 13.25 0.17 5.68
CA GLU A 344 14.09 1.37 5.88
C GLU A 344 14.71 1.87 4.56
N TYR A 345 14.96 0.96 3.60
CA TYR A 345 15.60 1.29 2.32
C TYR A 345 14.72 1.08 1.08
N ASP A 346 13.44 0.72 1.19
CA ASP A 346 12.60 0.40 0.01
C ASP A 346 13.31 -0.55 -0.98
N TRP A 347 13.60 -1.77 -0.50
CA TRP A 347 14.22 -2.82 -1.30
C TRP A 347 13.18 -3.82 -1.78
N SER A 348 13.28 -4.21 -3.05
CA SER A 348 12.38 -5.19 -3.67
C SER A 348 12.43 -6.56 -2.98
N LEU A 349 11.31 -6.98 -2.41
CA LEU A 349 11.07 -8.33 -1.89
C LEU A 349 10.88 -9.36 -3.01
N SER A 350 10.99 -10.64 -2.67
CA SER A 350 10.53 -11.75 -3.47
C SER A 350 9.01 -11.68 -3.72
N SER A 351 8.57 -12.25 -4.84
CA SER A 351 7.14 -12.36 -5.16
C SER A 351 6.32 -13.08 -4.07
N ARG A 352 6.94 -13.99 -3.31
CA ARG A 352 6.28 -14.69 -2.20
C ARG A 352 6.08 -13.77 -1.00
N ALA A 353 7.10 -12.99 -0.62
CA ALA A 353 6.99 -12.04 0.48
C ALA A 353 6.07 -10.86 0.14
N ASN A 354 6.10 -10.33 -1.09
CA ASN A 354 5.14 -9.33 -1.56
C ASN A 354 3.68 -9.79 -1.42
N LEU A 355 3.36 -11.00 -1.89
CA LEU A 355 1.99 -11.54 -1.80
C LEU A 355 1.55 -11.82 -0.35
N ARG A 356 2.48 -12.25 0.52
CA ARG A 356 2.21 -12.41 1.95
C ARG A 356 1.93 -11.08 2.63
N ARG A 357 2.82 -10.09 2.44
CA ARG A 357 2.66 -8.74 2.97
C ARG A 357 1.34 -8.12 2.53
N ALA A 358 1.00 -8.18 1.24
CA ALA A 358 -0.27 -7.65 0.73
C ALA A 358 -1.52 -8.36 1.30
N TRP A 359 -1.42 -9.67 1.59
CA TRP A 359 -2.47 -10.40 2.30
C TRP A 359 -2.59 -9.96 3.76
N ASP A 360 -1.47 -9.83 4.47
CA ASP A 360 -1.44 -9.40 5.88
C ASP A 360 -1.90 -7.93 6.03
N ASP A 361 -1.55 -7.06 5.07
CA ASP A 361 -2.05 -5.68 4.94
C ASP A 361 -3.58 -5.66 4.74
N MET A 362 -4.10 -6.50 3.83
CA MET A 362 -5.54 -6.64 3.59
C MET A 362 -6.26 -7.11 4.85
N MET A 363 -5.74 -8.12 5.55
CA MET A 363 -6.31 -8.62 6.80
C MET A 363 -6.24 -7.58 7.93
N SER A 364 -5.18 -6.78 7.99
CA SER A 364 -5.05 -5.64 8.90
C SER A 364 -6.10 -4.58 8.62
N ALA A 365 -6.33 -4.22 7.35
CA ALA A 365 -7.38 -3.28 6.96
C ALA A 365 -8.80 -3.81 7.25
N LEU A 366 -9.05 -5.11 7.08
CA LEU A 366 -10.30 -5.76 7.50
C LEU A 366 -10.48 -5.75 9.03
N GLN A 367 -9.40 -5.90 9.81
CA GLN A 367 -9.44 -5.74 11.26
C GLN A 367 -9.69 -4.27 11.68
N MET A 368 -9.17 -3.28 10.95
CA MET A 368 -9.56 -1.87 11.13
C MET A 368 -11.04 -1.63 10.82
N ALA A 369 -11.56 -2.27 9.76
CA ALA A 369 -12.98 -2.21 9.38
C ALA A 369 -13.88 -2.83 10.46
N ARG A 370 -13.48 -3.97 11.03
CA ARG A 370 -14.11 -4.59 12.22
C ARG A 370 -14.16 -3.63 13.39
N ASN A 371 -13.07 -2.94 13.72
CA ASN A 371 -13.02 -2.02 14.86
C ASN A 371 -14.00 -0.83 14.72
N ALA A 372 -14.48 -0.52 13.51
CA ALA A 372 -15.53 0.48 13.30
C ALA A 372 -16.93 0.01 13.74
N ILE A 373 -17.09 -1.26 14.14
CA ILE A 373 -18.34 -1.74 14.76
C ILE A 373 -18.46 -1.24 16.20
N ASP A 374 -17.34 -1.15 16.94
CA ASP A 374 -17.33 -1.01 18.40
C ASP A 374 -16.37 0.07 19.00
N ASP A 375 -15.42 0.68 18.26
CA ASP A 375 -14.66 1.84 18.79
C ASP A 375 -15.49 3.14 18.69
N PRO A 376 -15.84 3.81 19.81
CA PRO A 376 -16.63 5.05 19.79
C PRO A 376 -15.99 6.19 18.98
N LYS A 377 -14.67 6.21 18.80
CA LYS A 377 -13.97 7.20 17.95
C LYS A 377 -14.31 7.05 16.47
N LEU A 378 -14.69 5.84 16.06
CA LEU A 378 -15.09 5.51 14.69
C LEU A 378 -16.61 5.68 14.49
N MET A 379 -17.29 6.29 15.46
CA MET A 379 -18.67 6.77 15.39
C MET A 379 -19.75 5.72 15.02
N PRO A 380 -19.74 4.50 15.60
CA PRO A 380 -20.80 3.53 15.37
C PRO A 380 -22.18 4.02 15.87
N PRO A 381 -23.27 3.32 15.52
CA PRO A 381 -24.56 3.44 16.19
C PRO A 381 -24.46 3.14 17.71
N PRO A 382 -25.48 3.47 18.52
CA PRO A 382 -25.56 3.06 19.92
C PRO A 382 -25.50 1.53 20.06
N GLU A 383 -24.77 1.01 21.05
CA GLU A 383 -24.54 -0.43 21.18
C GLU A 383 -25.74 -1.19 21.80
N ASN A 384 -26.08 -2.34 21.22
CA ASN A 384 -26.79 -3.45 21.85
C ASN A 384 -26.50 -4.74 21.06
N ASP A 385 -26.83 -5.91 21.65
CA ASP A 385 -26.57 -7.23 21.07
C ASP A 385 -26.97 -7.37 19.59
N ARG A 386 -28.13 -6.81 19.21
CA ARG A 386 -28.64 -6.87 17.84
C ARG A 386 -27.87 -5.95 16.91
N ILE A 387 -27.63 -4.70 17.32
CA ILE A 387 -26.87 -3.73 16.53
C ILE A 387 -25.44 -4.22 16.30
N LEU A 388 -24.80 -4.80 17.32
CA LEU A 388 -23.47 -5.39 17.18
C LEU A 388 -23.50 -6.56 16.18
N ALA A 389 -24.45 -7.50 16.30
CA ALA A 389 -24.58 -8.63 15.38
C ALA A 389 -24.85 -8.19 13.92
N GLU A 390 -25.73 -7.21 13.72
CA GLU A 390 -26.01 -6.63 12.40
C GLU A 390 -24.79 -5.83 11.86
N GLY A 391 -23.97 -5.23 12.72
CA GLY A 391 -22.72 -4.57 12.33
C GLY A 391 -21.67 -5.53 11.75
N TYR A 392 -21.57 -6.75 12.29
CA TYR A 392 -20.75 -7.80 11.68
C TYR A 392 -21.32 -8.29 10.34
N ARG A 393 -22.65 -8.35 10.16
CA ARG A 393 -23.28 -8.64 8.86
C ARG A 393 -22.97 -7.55 7.84
N TYR A 394 -23.13 -6.29 8.23
CA TYR A 394 -22.88 -5.09 7.43
C TYR A 394 -21.42 -5.04 6.93
N LEU A 395 -20.45 -5.29 7.81
CA LEU A 395 -19.05 -5.45 7.44
C LEU A 395 -18.84 -6.56 6.40
N MET A 396 -19.48 -7.72 6.57
CA MET A 396 -19.36 -8.82 5.60
C MET A 396 -20.00 -8.49 4.25
N GLY A 397 -21.05 -7.66 4.23
CA GLY A 397 -21.61 -7.09 3.01
C GLY A 397 -20.60 -6.21 2.26
N PHE A 398 -19.89 -5.33 2.97
CA PHE A 398 -18.79 -4.56 2.37
C PHE A 398 -17.58 -5.40 1.99
N ALA A 399 -17.27 -6.48 2.74
CA ALA A 399 -16.20 -7.41 2.35
C ALA A 399 -16.53 -8.14 1.04
N HIS A 400 -17.78 -8.57 0.84
CA HIS A 400 -18.24 -9.13 -0.45
C HIS A 400 -18.08 -8.12 -1.58
N SER A 401 -18.57 -6.89 -1.39
CA SER A 401 -18.43 -5.81 -2.38
C SER A 401 -16.96 -5.49 -2.68
N ALA A 402 -16.10 -5.46 -1.65
CA ALA A 402 -14.67 -5.21 -1.82
C ALA A 402 -13.96 -6.29 -2.65
N ILE A 403 -14.31 -7.57 -2.47
CA ILE A 403 -13.77 -8.67 -3.28
C ILE A 403 -14.21 -8.54 -4.74
N GLU A 404 -15.51 -8.33 -5.00
CA GLU A 404 -16.02 -8.11 -6.35
C GLU A 404 -15.34 -6.92 -7.03
N ARG A 405 -15.14 -5.82 -6.28
CA ARG A 405 -14.61 -4.58 -6.82
C ARG A 405 -13.10 -4.58 -7.02
N ALA A 406 -12.36 -5.29 -6.16
CA ALA A 406 -10.92 -5.40 -6.30
C ALA A 406 -10.53 -6.36 -7.43
N PHE A 407 -11.09 -7.58 -7.43
CA PHE A 407 -10.63 -8.66 -8.31
C PHE A 407 -11.40 -8.78 -9.64
N HIS A 408 -12.60 -8.18 -9.74
CA HIS A 408 -13.51 -8.39 -10.88
C HIS A 408 -14.05 -7.09 -11.54
N GLU A 409 -13.50 -5.92 -11.21
CA GLU A 409 -13.67 -4.71 -12.03
C GLU A 409 -12.71 -4.71 -13.23
N ASN A 410 -13.20 -4.40 -14.43
CA ASN A 410 -12.37 -4.20 -15.63
C ASN A 410 -12.97 -3.10 -16.51
N ARG A 411 -12.20 -2.05 -16.85
CA ARG A 411 -12.67 -0.90 -17.67
C ARG A 411 -12.56 -1.14 -19.19
N GLU A 412 -11.74 -2.09 -19.61
CA GLU A 412 -11.59 -2.50 -21.01
C GLU A 412 -12.65 -3.53 -21.42
N ALA A 413 -13.08 -4.34 -20.46
CA ALA A 413 -14.10 -5.37 -20.57
C ALA A 413 -15.15 -5.19 -19.47
N PRO A 414 -16.01 -4.16 -19.55
CA PRO A 414 -16.91 -3.78 -18.46
C PRO A 414 -18.08 -4.74 -18.32
N GLU A 415 -18.29 -5.20 -17.10
CA GLU A 415 -19.37 -6.13 -16.72
C GLU A 415 -20.30 -5.40 -15.72
N PHE A 416 -21.61 -5.55 -15.87
CA PHE A 416 -22.57 -5.03 -14.88
C PHE A 416 -22.59 -5.93 -13.64
N ARG A 417 -22.49 -5.32 -12.46
CA ARG A 417 -22.54 -5.99 -11.15
C ARG A 417 -23.59 -5.36 -10.26
N ASN A 418 -24.17 -6.14 -9.36
CA ASN A 418 -25.12 -5.64 -8.37
C ASN A 418 -24.37 -4.83 -7.30
N MET A 419 -24.63 -3.53 -7.21
CA MET A 419 -23.97 -2.68 -6.21
C MET A 419 -24.49 -2.94 -4.80
N LEU A 420 -25.79 -3.24 -4.69
CA LEU A 420 -26.51 -3.55 -3.45
C LEU A 420 -27.50 -4.69 -3.73
N SER A 421 -27.71 -5.58 -2.76
CA SER A 421 -28.52 -6.80 -2.87
C SER A 421 -29.01 -7.25 -1.48
N PRO A 422 -29.87 -8.29 -1.35
CA PRO A 422 -30.31 -8.80 -0.04
C PRO A 422 -29.17 -9.19 0.93
N ILE A 423 -27.98 -9.52 0.41
CA ILE A 423 -26.77 -9.88 1.18
C ILE A 423 -25.72 -8.76 1.25
N THR A 424 -25.91 -7.66 0.51
CA THR A 424 -25.03 -6.48 0.48
C THR A 424 -25.86 -5.20 0.68
N ARG A 425 -26.74 -5.21 1.69
CA ARG A 425 -27.56 -4.06 2.08
C ARG A 425 -26.69 -2.98 2.71
N ALA A 426 -26.97 -1.72 2.37
CA ALA A 426 -26.27 -0.54 2.90
C ALA A 426 -26.92 0.75 2.37
N THR A 427 -26.51 1.91 2.91
CA THR A 427 -26.81 3.24 2.34
C THR A 427 -28.31 3.64 2.35
N ILE A 428 -29.14 2.92 3.11
CA ILE A 428 -30.60 2.90 3.01
C ILE A 428 -31.00 2.47 1.59
N ASP A 429 -30.63 1.24 1.25
CA ASP A 429 -30.92 0.56 -0.01
C ASP A 429 -32.43 0.44 -0.24
N ASN A 430 -32.89 0.74 -1.46
CA ASN A 430 -34.30 0.60 -1.83
C ASN A 430 -34.65 -0.88 -2.06
N ALA A 431 -35.52 -1.44 -1.22
CA ALA A 431 -36.05 -2.80 -1.32
C ALA A 431 -36.73 -3.12 -2.67
N ASP A 432 -37.23 -2.08 -3.34
CA ASP A 432 -37.83 -2.15 -4.67
C ASP A 432 -36.78 -2.13 -5.81
N ALA A 433 -35.48 -2.01 -5.53
CA ALA A 433 -34.47 -1.77 -6.56
C ALA A 433 -33.47 -2.92 -6.77
N ILE A 434 -33.15 -3.19 -8.04
CA ILE A 434 -31.84 -3.75 -8.42
C ILE A 434 -30.91 -2.56 -8.66
N TYR A 435 -29.93 -2.37 -7.78
CA TYR A 435 -28.86 -1.39 -7.96
C TYR A 435 -27.72 -2.02 -8.77
N PHE A 436 -27.30 -1.38 -9.85
CA PHE A 436 -26.23 -1.88 -10.70
C PHE A 436 -25.13 -0.84 -10.95
N TYR A 437 -23.92 -1.31 -11.24
CA TYR A 437 -22.79 -0.49 -11.68
C TYR A 437 -21.91 -1.25 -12.69
N ALA A 438 -21.18 -0.49 -13.50
CA ALA A 438 -20.09 -0.99 -14.34
C ALA A 438 -18.94 0.04 -14.36
N PRO A 439 -17.68 -0.37 -14.15
CA PRO A 439 -16.52 0.52 -14.27
C PRO A 439 -16.24 0.81 -15.74
N ILE A 440 -16.03 2.07 -16.12
CA ILE A 440 -15.76 2.48 -17.50
C ILE A 440 -14.55 3.40 -17.63
N ASP A 441 -13.98 3.47 -18.82
CA ASP A 441 -13.06 4.52 -19.23
C ASP A 441 -13.84 5.53 -20.10
N GLY A 442 -14.42 6.54 -19.47
CA GLY A 442 -15.29 7.51 -20.12
C GLY A 442 -14.64 8.38 -21.19
N SER A 443 -13.34 8.23 -21.46
CA SER A 443 -12.71 8.80 -22.67
C SER A 443 -13.07 8.02 -23.95
N LYS A 444 -13.50 6.77 -23.81
CA LYS A 444 -13.92 5.85 -24.89
C LYS A 444 -15.43 5.87 -25.08
N ALA A 445 -15.86 5.33 -26.22
CA ALA A 445 -17.27 5.12 -26.54
C ALA A 445 -17.70 3.66 -26.28
N TYR A 446 -18.91 3.47 -25.77
CA TYR A 446 -19.52 2.17 -25.47
C TYR A 446 -20.98 2.12 -25.92
N TRP A 447 -21.42 0.95 -26.37
CA TRP A 447 -22.81 0.61 -26.60
C TRP A 447 -23.36 -0.17 -25.42
N LEU A 448 -24.35 0.38 -24.74
CA LEU A 448 -25.21 -0.35 -23.81
C LEU A 448 -26.41 -0.87 -24.58
N ARG A 449 -26.73 -2.16 -24.45
CA ARG A 449 -27.93 -2.76 -25.04
C ARG A 449 -28.79 -3.40 -23.98
N GLY A 450 -30.10 -3.30 -24.13
CA GLY A 450 -31.08 -4.00 -23.31
C GLY A 450 -32.23 -4.53 -24.15
N LYS A 451 -32.91 -5.56 -23.63
CA LYS A 451 -34.20 -6.02 -24.16
C LYS A 451 -35.20 -6.20 -23.02
N THR A 452 -36.40 -5.67 -23.20
CA THR A 452 -37.45 -5.58 -22.18
C THR A 452 -38.82 -5.98 -22.73
N HIS A 453 -39.78 -6.14 -21.83
CA HIS A 453 -41.21 -6.31 -22.15
C HIS A 453 -41.90 -4.95 -22.31
N GLN A 454 -43.21 -4.85 -22.03
CA GLN A 454 -44.01 -3.64 -22.20
C GLN A 454 -43.42 -2.42 -21.45
N THR A 455 -43.23 -1.30 -22.15
CA THR A 455 -42.72 -0.02 -21.61
C THR A 455 -43.74 1.14 -21.66
N ALA A 456 -44.97 0.90 -22.11
CA ALA A 456 -46.01 1.94 -22.24
C ALA A 456 -46.23 2.74 -20.94
N HIS A 457 -46.18 2.07 -19.78
CA HIS A 457 -46.29 2.70 -18.47
C HIS A 457 -45.19 3.75 -18.18
N TRP A 458 -43.99 3.66 -18.78
CA TRP A 458 -42.94 4.68 -18.67
C TRP A 458 -43.36 6.05 -19.24
N ARG A 459 -44.35 6.07 -20.13
CA ARG A 459 -44.93 7.28 -20.74
C ARG A 459 -46.35 7.59 -20.22
N GLY A 460 -46.82 6.86 -19.20
CA GLY A 460 -48.19 6.97 -18.69
C GLY A 460 -49.25 6.33 -19.59
N GLU A 461 -48.85 5.55 -20.59
CA GLU A 461 -49.76 4.81 -21.48
C GLU A 461 -50.23 3.50 -20.81
N ALA A 462 -51.38 2.97 -21.24
CA ALA A 462 -51.91 1.72 -20.74
C ALA A 462 -51.06 0.51 -21.17
N VAL A 463 -50.88 -0.45 -20.27
CA VAL A 463 -50.27 -1.77 -20.51
C VAL A 463 -51.32 -2.87 -20.43
N ASN A 464 -51.03 -4.05 -20.98
CA ASN A 464 -51.77 -5.26 -20.65
C ASN A 464 -51.26 -5.82 -19.32
N ASP A 465 -52.10 -5.81 -18.29
CA ASP A 465 -51.73 -6.29 -16.95
C ASP A 465 -51.56 -7.81 -16.87
N ASP A 466 -52.14 -8.59 -17.79
CA ASP A 466 -51.96 -10.05 -17.90
C ASP A 466 -50.64 -10.45 -18.59
N GLN A 467 -49.75 -9.50 -18.89
CA GLN A 467 -48.49 -9.72 -19.58
C GLN A 467 -47.29 -9.12 -18.83
N PRO A 468 -46.08 -9.71 -18.96
CA PRO A 468 -44.87 -9.15 -18.36
C PRO A 468 -44.60 -7.68 -18.72
N LYS A 469 -43.98 -6.96 -17.79
CA LYS A 469 -43.73 -5.51 -17.85
C LYS A 469 -42.23 -5.24 -17.70
N ALA A 470 -41.76 -4.14 -18.28
CA ALA A 470 -40.48 -3.57 -17.90
C ALA A 470 -40.50 -3.17 -16.40
N PRO A 471 -39.35 -3.03 -15.70
CA PRO A 471 -39.31 -2.44 -14.37
C PRO A 471 -39.96 -1.05 -14.39
N HIS A 472 -40.75 -0.71 -13.37
CA HIS A 472 -41.52 0.53 -13.31
C HIS A 472 -40.72 1.79 -13.64
N TYR A 473 -39.45 1.81 -13.22
CA TYR A 473 -38.54 2.91 -13.48
C TYR A 473 -37.12 2.40 -13.70
N LEU A 474 -36.45 2.90 -14.74
CA LEU A 474 -35.07 2.56 -15.09
C LEU A 474 -34.26 3.84 -15.21
N ILE A 475 -33.10 3.91 -14.56
CA ILE A 475 -32.20 5.07 -14.62
C ILE A 475 -30.74 4.67 -14.75
N PHE A 476 -30.01 5.41 -15.58
CA PHE A 476 -28.56 5.32 -15.81
C PHE A 476 -27.91 6.67 -15.48
N GLU A 477 -26.84 6.65 -14.69
CA GLU A 477 -26.11 7.83 -14.21
C GLU A 477 -24.61 7.62 -14.45
N ALA A 478 -24.02 8.36 -15.40
CA ALA A 478 -22.58 8.34 -15.66
C ALA A 478 -21.87 9.35 -14.74
N SER A 479 -20.79 8.94 -14.08
CA SER A 479 -20.12 9.78 -13.08
C SER A 479 -18.59 9.64 -13.07
N TRP A 480 -17.89 10.75 -12.83
CA TRP A 480 -16.45 10.80 -12.63
C TRP A 480 -16.08 10.73 -11.15
N ARG A 481 -14.97 10.03 -10.89
CA ARG A 481 -14.48 9.55 -9.59
C ARG A 481 -15.25 8.33 -9.09
N ASP A 482 -14.78 7.84 -7.96
CA ASP A 482 -15.14 6.59 -7.31
C ASP A 482 -16.54 6.60 -6.67
N LEU A 483 -16.94 5.46 -6.12
CA LEU A 483 -18.23 5.29 -5.48
C LEU A 483 -18.21 5.94 -4.09
N SER A 484 -19.40 6.25 -3.57
CA SER A 484 -19.57 6.88 -2.25
C SER A 484 -18.90 6.02 -1.16
N GLY A 485 -17.96 6.59 -0.42
CA GLY A 485 -17.25 5.96 0.69
C GLY A 485 -15.86 5.41 0.37
N ASP A 486 -15.43 5.43 -0.90
CA ASP A 486 -14.18 4.78 -1.31
C ASP A 486 -12.90 5.45 -0.77
N SER A 487 -12.95 6.71 -0.30
CA SER A 487 -11.82 7.37 0.38
C SER A 487 -11.88 7.30 1.92
N GLY A 488 -13.00 6.82 2.47
CA GLY A 488 -13.26 6.75 3.91
C GLY A 488 -13.52 8.10 4.57
N LYS A 489 -13.80 9.16 3.78
CA LYS A 489 -13.86 10.55 4.26
C LYS A 489 -15.10 11.27 3.73
N LEU A 490 -15.79 11.97 4.63
CA LEU A 490 -16.93 12.86 4.27
C LEU A 490 -16.54 14.01 3.33
N THR A 491 -15.25 14.21 3.05
CA THR A 491 -14.78 15.20 2.08
C THR A 491 -15.28 14.91 0.66
N GLU A 492 -15.60 13.66 0.32
CA GLU A 492 -16.25 13.26 -0.93
C GLU A 492 -17.59 13.98 -1.20
N LEU A 493 -18.28 14.42 -0.14
CA LEU A 493 -19.58 15.09 -0.25
C LEU A 493 -19.46 16.58 -0.62
N ARG A 494 -18.24 17.16 -0.65
CA ARG A 494 -18.09 18.58 -1.04
C ARG A 494 -18.41 18.75 -2.55
N PRO A 495 -19.19 19.78 -2.95
CA PRO A 495 -19.49 20.02 -4.36
C PRO A 495 -18.23 20.08 -5.23
N GLY A 496 -18.26 19.35 -6.35
CA GLY A 496 -17.12 19.25 -7.27
C GLY A 496 -16.11 18.14 -6.95
N MET A 497 -16.26 17.40 -5.83
CA MET A 497 -15.46 16.22 -5.53
C MET A 497 -15.87 15.00 -6.35
N ARG A 498 -17.17 14.83 -6.60
CA ARG A 498 -17.79 13.81 -7.46
C ARG A 498 -18.77 14.50 -8.41
N ILE A 499 -18.84 14.06 -9.67
CA ILE A 499 -19.55 14.78 -10.73
C ILE A 499 -20.29 13.79 -11.63
N GLN A 500 -21.63 13.90 -11.70
CA GLN A 500 -22.43 13.26 -12.75
C GLN A 500 -22.16 13.96 -14.10
N THR A 501 -21.70 13.21 -15.10
CA THR A 501 -21.39 13.70 -16.45
C THR A 501 -22.62 13.71 -17.35
N GLY A 502 -23.46 12.68 -17.21
CA GLY A 502 -24.71 12.51 -17.94
C GLY A 502 -25.66 11.54 -17.24
N ARG A 503 -26.92 11.56 -17.64
CA ARG A 503 -28.01 10.71 -17.15
C ARG A 503 -28.97 10.41 -18.29
N LEU A 504 -29.61 9.23 -18.25
CA LEU A 504 -30.83 8.95 -19.00
C LEU A 504 -31.75 8.04 -18.16
N ASP A 505 -33.06 8.20 -18.27
CA ASP A 505 -34.03 7.36 -17.57
C ASP A 505 -35.27 7.04 -18.42
N SER A 506 -36.07 6.09 -17.93
CA SER A 506 -37.22 5.46 -18.59
C SER A 506 -38.22 6.42 -19.25
N SER A 507 -38.42 7.65 -18.74
CA SER A 507 -39.31 8.61 -19.40
C SER A 507 -38.82 9.10 -20.76
N SER A 508 -37.56 8.84 -21.09
CA SER A 508 -36.87 9.39 -22.27
C SER A 508 -36.02 8.35 -23.04
N ILE A 509 -36.05 7.07 -22.64
CA ILE A 509 -35.44 5.98 -23.42
C ILE A 509 -36.39 5.63 -24.57
N ALA A 510 -35.91 5.82 -25.81
CA ALA A 510 -36.53 5.25 -27.00
C ALA A 510 -36.29 3.72 -27.00
N VAL A 511 -37.36 2.96 -27.27
CA VAL A 511 -37.40 1.49 -27.29
C VAL A 511 -38.10 1.07 -28.58
N ASP A 512 -37.53 0.09 -29.28
CA ASP A 512 -38.03 -0.45 -30.54
C ASP A 512 -39.30 -1.30 -30.33
N ASP A 513 -40.13 -1.45 -31.38
CA ASP A 513 -41.35 -2.28 -31.40
C ASP A 513 -41.14 -3.73 -30.94
N ASN A 514 -39.90 -4.24 -31.02
CA ASN A 514 -39.52 -5.60 -30.65
C ASN A 514 -39.06 -5.73 -29.16
N GLY A 515 -39.03 -4.63 -28.42
CA GLY A 515 -38.56 -4.51 -27.03
C GLY A 515 -37.07 -4.23 -26.83
N SER A 516 -36.25 -4.02 -27.86
CA SER A 516 -34.84 -3.62 -27.73
C SER A 516 -34.66 -2.12 -27.51
N PHE A 517 -33.55 -1.76 -26.89
CA PHE A 517 -33.01 -0.41 -26.94
C PHE A 517 -31.48 -0.44 -26.89
N GLU A 518 -30.86 0.50 -27.58
CA GLU A 518 -29.42 0.78 -27.49
C GLU A 518 -29.20 2.18 -26.91
N ILE A 519 -28.15 2.37 -26.12
CA ILE A 519 -27.70 3.67 -25.60
C ILE A 519 -26.22 3.82 -25.93
N LEU A 520 -25.86 4.92 -26.61
CA LEU A 520 -24.48 5.31 -26.83
C LEU A 520 -23.96 6.10 -25.61
N LEU A 521 -22.89 5.61 -25.00
CA LEU A 521 -22.12 6.34 -23.99
C LEU A 521 -20.81 6.80 -24.64
N ALA A 522 -20.59 8.11 -24.76
CA ALA A 522 -19.35 8.68 -25.31
C ALA A 522 -19.11 10.11 -24.79
N PRO A 523 -17.88 10.67 -24.94
CA PRO A 523 -17.57 12.02 -24.47
C PRO A 523 -18.49 13.09 -25.07
N GLU A 524 -18.76 12.99 -26.36
CA GLU A 524 -19.62 13.92 -27.10
C GLU A 524 -20.62 13.13 -27.95
N ARG A 525 -21.79 13.73 -28.22
CA ARG A 525 -22.80 13.13 -29.10
C ARG A 525 -22.30 13.24 -30.54
N PRO A 526 -22.20 12.13 -31.31
CA PRO A 526 -21.81 12.21 -32.72
C PRO A 526 -22.75 13.11 -33.54
N ALA A 527 -22.19 13.85 -34.49
CA ALA A 527 -22.98 14.76 -35.33
C ALA A 527 -24.05 13.99 -36.13
N GLY A 528 -25.31 14.38 -35.95
CA GLY A 528 -26.46 13.70 -36.57
C GLY A 528 -26.97 12.46 -35.82
N PHE A 529 -26.49 12.16 -34.61
CA PHE A 529 -27.00 11.05 -33.80
C PHE A 529 -28.25 11.42 -33.00
N GLU A 530 -29.39 10.84 -33.38
CA GLU A 530 -30.70 11.10 -32.77
C GLU A 530 -31.11 10.07 -31.69
N GLY A 531 -30.39 8.95 -31.57
CA GLY A 531 -30.69 7.89 -30.61
C GLY A 531 -30.40 8.23 -29.14
N ASN A 532 -30.67 7.26 -28.25
CA ASN A 532 -30.40 7.38 -26.81
C ASN A 532 -28.90 7.64 -26.56
N PHE A 533 -28.58 8.67 -25.78
CA PHE A 533 -27.21 9.11 -25.57
C PHE A 533 -26.95 9.53 -24.12
N ILE A 534 -25.82 9.13 -23.55
CA ILE A 534 -25.32 9.58 -22.25
C ILE A 534 -23.92 10.17 -22.41
N SER A 535 -23.74 11.43 -22.01
CA SER A 535 -22.43 12.07 -22.01
C SER A 535 -21.52 11.46 -20.95
N THR A 536 -20.38 10.90 -21.37
CA THR A 536 -19.31 10.49 -20.43
C THR A 536 -18.34 11.63 -20.12
N LEU A 537 -18.39 12.79 -20.80
CA LEU A 537 -17.59 13.98 -20.47
C LEU A 537 -18.46 15.09 -19.88
N LYS A 538 -17.85 15.88 -18.99
CA LYS A 538 -18.36 17.18 -18.53
C LYS A 538 -17.20 18.12 -18.19
N VAL A 539 -17.20 19.32 -18.76
CA VAL A 539 -16.20 20.36 -18.45
C VAL A 539 -16.71 21.22 -17.29
N VAL A 540 -15.94 21.37 -16.21
CA VAL A 540 -16.33 22.21 -15.05
C VAL A 540 -15.67 23.58 -15.05
N LYS A 541 -16.38 24.56 -14.48
CA LYS A 541 -15.95 25.97 -14.36
C LYS A 541 -15.07 26.27 -13.14
N HIS A 542 -14.96 25.31 -12.22
CA HIS A 542 -14.21 25.46 -10.96
C HIS A 542 -13.15 24.35 -10.87
N PRO A 543 -11.95 24.65 -10.34
CA PRO A 543 -10.93 23.63 -10.11
C PRO A 543 -11.40 22.61 -9.06
N HIS A 544 -10.80 21.43 -9.05
CA HIS A 544 -11.14 20.38 -8.10
C HIS A 544 -10.78 20.81 -6.65
N PRO A 545 -11.67 20.60 -5.64
CA PRO A 545 -11.53 21.25 -4.32
C PRO A 545 -10.31 20.86 -3.46
N GLU A 546 -9.60 19.78 -3.80
CA GLU A 546 -8.43 19.30 -3.03
C GLU A 546 -7.14 19.21 -3.85
N ASP A 547 -7.19 19.42 -5.16
CA ASP A 547 -6.03 19.35 -6.05
C ASP A 547 -6.29 20.18 -7.31
N SER A 548 -5.57 21.30 -7.45
CA SER A 548 -5.71 22.22 -8.58
C SER A 548 -4.95 21.80 -9.84
N SER A 549 -4.19 20.70 -9.82
CA SER A 549 -3.55 20.13 -11.02
C SER A 549 -4.52 19.36 -11.92
N VAL A 550 -5.68 18.98 -11.36
CA VAL A 550 -6.67 18.14 -12.04
C VAL A 550 -7.41 18.93 -13.12
N ALA A 551 -7.51 18.32 -14.30
CA ALA A 551 -8.15 18.91 -15.48
C ALA A 551 -9.64 19.30 -15.27
N PRO A 552 -10.10 20.41 -15.88
CA PRO A 552 -11.52 20.77 -15.98
C PRO A 552 -12.39 19.71 -16.67
N GLU A 553 -11.80 18.91 -17.56
CA GLU A 553 -12.44 17.81 -18.29
C GLU A 553 -12.67 16.59 -17.38
N ARG A 554 -13.94 16.25 -17.12
CA ARG A 554 -14.34 15.15 -16.23
C ARG A 554 -14.93 13.99 -17.04
N TYR A 555 -14.12 12.95 -17.27
CA TYR A 555 -14.54 11.73 -17.95
C TYR A 555 -15.09 10.70 -16.95
N ALA A 556 -16.24 10.10 -17.23
CA ALA A 556 -16.88 9.14 -16.33
C ALA A 556 -15.99 7.91 -16.05
N THR A 557 -15.94 7.47 -14.80
CA THR A 557 -15.20 6.28 -14.35
C THR A 557 -16.13 5.13 -13.97
N TYR A 558 -17.41 5.41 -13.73
CA TYR A 558 -18.46 4.43 -13.53
C TYR A 558 -19.74 4.86 -14.23
N LEU A 559 -20.43 3.88 -14.82
CA LEU A 559 -21.86 3.95 -15.07
C LEU A 559 -22.56 3.27 -13.90
N THR A 560 -23.50 3.96 -13.25
CA THR A 560 -24.35 3.38 -12.21
C THR A 560 -25.81 3.47 -12.62
N GLY A 561 -26.69 2.75 -11.94
CA GLY A 561 -28.12 2.83 -12.22
C GLY A 561 -28.97 1.96 -11.31
N ARG A 562 -30.29 2.06 -11.52
CA ARG A 562 -31.31 1.35 -10.73
C ARG A 562 -32.44 0.89 -11.64
N GLN A 563 -32.88 -0.35 -11.45
CA GLN A 563 -34.17 -0.85 -11.94
C GLN A 563 -35.11 -0.89 -10.74
N LEU A 564 -36.15 -0.07 -10.71
CA LEU A 564 -37.14 -0.03 -9.63
C LEU A 564 -38.37 -0.84 -10.02
N PHE A 565 -38.85 -1.66 -9.10
CA PHE A 565 -39.98 -2.57 -9.28
C PHE A 565 -41.17 -2.12 -8.43
N ASN A 566 -42.31 -1.87 -9.05
CA ASN A 566 -43.54 -1.45 -8.37
C ASN A 566 -44.53 -2.62 -8.31
N ASP A 567 -44.96 -3.11 -9.48
CA ASP A 567 -45.67 -4.39 -9.60
C ASP A 567 -44.65 -5.54 -9.53
N TRP A 568 -44.51 -6.12 -8.33
CA TRP A 568 -43.49 -7.12 -8.01
C TRP A 568 -43.71 -8.49 -8.66
N ASP A 569 -44.91 -8.78 -9.15
CA ASP A 569 -45.23 -10.07 -9.77
C ASP A 569 -45.03 -10.01 -11.30
N MET A 570 -45.49 -8.94 -11.97
CA MET A 570 -45.49 -8.84 -13.44
C MET A 570 -44.27 -8.12 -14.03
N GLU A 571 -43.56 -7.28 -13.28
CA GLU A 571 -42.34 -6.60 -13.78
C GLU A 571 -41.13 -7.57 -13.77
N GLU A 572 -40.22 -7.44 -14.76
CA GLU A 572 -39.05 -8.32 -14.93
C GLU A 572 -37.74 -7.54 -15.11
N ALA A 573 -36.63 -8.09 -14.57
CA ALA A 573 -35.33 -7.46 -14.63
C ALA A 573 -34.72 -7.50 -16.04
N ILE A 574 -34.39 -6.31 -16.56
CA ILE A 574 -33.73 -6.15 -17.85
C ILE A 574 -32.27 -6.59 -17.69
N HIS A 575 -31.82 -7.44 -18.59
CA HIS A 575 -30.41 -7.82 -18.70
C HIS A 575 -29.73 -6.88 -19.71
N PHE A 576 -28.56 -6.34 -19.34
CA PHE A 576 -27.82 -5.40 -20.17
C PHE A 576 -26.50 -6.01 -20.68
N THR A 577 -26.09 -5.67 -21.91
CA THR A 577 -24.67 -5.74 -22.32
C THR A 577 -24.07 -4.33 -22.35
N LEU A 578 -22.75 -4.24 -22.18
CA LEU A 578 -21.98 -3.01 -22.31
C LEU A 578 -20.70 -3.32 -23.09
N GLU A 579 -20.64 -2.86 -24.33
CA GLU A 579 -19.60 -3.24 -25.28
C GLU A 579 -18.81 -2.00 -25.73
N PRO A 580 -17.46 -2.00 -25.67
CA PRO A 580 -16.68 -0.90 -26.22
C PRO A 580 -16.85 -0.82 -27.74
N GLN A 581 -16.98 0.40 -28.28
CA GLN A 581 -17.18 0.62 -29.72
C GLN A 581 -15.98 0.14 -30.56
N GLU A 582 -14.77 0.18 -30.00
CA GLU A 582 -13.57 -0.46 -30.57
C GLU A 582 -13.21 -1.70 -29.74
N GLN A 583 -13.17 -2.85 -30.40
CA GLN A 583 -13.31 -4.15 -29.72
C GLN A 583 -11.97 -4.91 -29.60
N THR A 584 -11.39 -4.97 -28.40
CA THR A 584 -9.99 -5.45 -28.17
C THR A 584 -9.84 -6.69 -27.27
N TRP A 585 -10.93 -7.42 -26.97
CA TRP A 585 -11.01 -8.48 -25.95
C TRP A 585 -9.99 -9.64 -26.03
N SER A 586 -9.25 -9.81 -27.13
CA SER A 586 -8.41 -11.01 -27.35
C SER A 586 -7.21 -11.13 -26.40
N ASN A 587 -6.78 -10.03 -25.78
CA ASN A 587 -5.51 -9.94 -25.06
C ASN A 587 -5.71 -9.48 -23.60
N ARG A 588 -6.48 -10.21 -22.77
CA ARG A 588 -6.41 -10.01 -21.30
C ARG A 588 -4.95 -10.30 -20.86
N PRO A 589 -4.26 -9.37 -20.17
CA PRO A 589 -2.85 -9.57 -19.78
C PRO A 589 -2.71 -10.66 -18.71
N ASP A 590 -1.52 -11.26 -18.64
CA ASP A 590 -1.16 -12.26 -17.62
C ASP A 590 -1.42 -11.74 -16.20
N TYR A 591 -1.85 -12.63 -15.30
CA TYR A 591 -2.11 -12.29 -13.90
C TYR A 591 -0.78 -12.16 -13.13
N THR A 592 -0.28 -10.94 -13.00
CA THR A 592 1.01 -10.65 -12.37
C THR A 592 0.95 -10.58 -10.84
N VAL A 593 2.13 -10.68 -10.22
CA VAL A 593 2.33 -10.48 -8.78
C VAL A 593 1.89 -9.08 -8.37
N ASP A 594 2.31 -8.05 -9.12
CA ASP A 594 2.02 -6.65 -8.81
C ASP A 594 0.52 -6.35 -8.90
N ARG A 595 -0.18 -6.99 -9.86
CA ARG A 595 -1.63 -6.94 -9.96
C ARG A 595 -2.29 -7.58 -8.73
N ALA A 596 -1.91 -8.79 -8.35
CA ALA A 596 -2.47 -9.48 -7.19
C ALA A 596 -2.22 -8.72 -5.87
N VAL A 597 -1.05 -8.08 -5.72
CA VAL A 597 -0.74 -7.18 -4.59
C VAL A 597 -1.69 -5.99 -4.55
N ALA A 598 -1.88 -5.30 -5.69
CA ALA A 598 -2.78 -4.14 -5.77
C ALA A 598 -4.25 -4.52 -5.53
N GLU A 599 -4.70 -5.69 -5.99
CA GLU A 599 -6.06 -6.17 -5.75
C GLU A 599 -6.28 -6.55 -4.27
N LEU A 600 -5.33 -7.23 -3.61
CA LEU A 600 -5.39 -7.50 -2.17
C LEU A 600 -5.46 -6.20 -1.34
N GLN A 601 -4.57 -5.25 -1.63
CA GLN A 601 -4.55 -3.95 -0.94
C GLN A 601 -5.87 -3.20 -1.16
N ARG A 602 -6.35 -3.08 -2.40
CA ARG A 602 -7.61 -2.42 -2.74
C ARG A 602 -8.82 -3.07 -2.06
N CYS A 603 -8.83 -4.40 -1.91
CA CYS A 603 -9.89 -5.12 -1.19
C CYS A 603 -9.93 -4.70 0.29
N GLY A 604 -8.77 -4.64 0.96
CA GLY A 604 -8.68 -4.18 2.35
C GLY A 604 -9.09 -2.72 2.50
N GLU A 605 -8.65 -1.85 1.57
CA GLU A 605 -9.00 -0.44 1.57
C GLU A 605 -10.49 -0.18 1.38
N ILE A 606 -11.16 -0.81 0.42
CA ILE A 606 -12.60 -0.60 0.18
C ILE A 606 -13.41 -0.98 1.43
N ALA A 607 -13.18 -2.16 2.01
CA ALA A 607 -13.93 -2.61 3.19
C ALA A 607 -13.73 -1.69 4.40
N ARG A 608 -12.49 -1.24 4.66
CA ARG A 608 -12.17 -0.27 5.71
C ARG A 608 -12.82 1.09 5.46
N ASN A 609 -12.65 1.62 4.25
CA ASN A 609 -13.06 2.97 3.91
C ASN A 609 -14.59 3.11 3.92
N GLN A 610 -15.32 2.11 3.40
CA GLN A 610 -16.79 2.09 3.45
C GLN A 610 -17.32 2.14 4.89
N MET A 611 -16.82 1.28 5.80
CA MET A 611 -17.22 1.33 7.22
C MET A 611 -16.97 2.69 7.87
N LEU A 612 -15.77 3.27 7.67
CA LEU A 612 -15.40 4.57 8.24
C LEU A 612 -16.27 5.72 7.67
N PHE A 613 -16.57 5.68 6.38
CA PHE A 613 -17.41 6.70 5.74
C PHE A 613 -18.85 6.66 6.24
N TRP A 614 -19.50 5.49 6.26
CA TRP A 614 -20.93 5.42 6.57
C TRP A 614 -21.23 5.68 8.06
N ASN A 615 -20.37 5.24 8.98
CA ASN A 615 -20.46 5.64 10.38
C ASN A 615 -20.42 7.17 10.56
N ALA A 616 -19.47 7.82 9.88
CA ALA A 616 -19.35 9.27 9.87
C ALA A 616 -20.56 9.93 9.17
N PHE A 617 -21.12 9.31 8.13
CA PHE A 617 -22.27 9.82 7.36
C PHE A 617 -23.55 9.87 8.20
N TRP A 618 -23.86 8.78 8.92
CA TRP A 618 -25.02 8.73 9.81
C TRP A 618 -24.84 9.63 11.04
N THR A 619 -23.61 9.74 11.57
CA THR A 619 -23.32 10.56 12.75
C THR A 619 -23.27 12.07 12.48
N ILE A 620 -22.59 12.51 11.42
CA ILE A 620 -22.24 13.93 11.23
C ILE A 620 -23.23 14.65 10.29
N PRO A 621 -23.36 14.30 8.99
CA PRO A 621 -24.39 14.86 8.10
C PRO A 621 -25.82 14.60 8.56
N MET A 622 -26.15 13.38 9.01
CA MET A 622 -27.53 12.97 9.29
C MET A 622 -27.93 13.04 10.77
N GLY A 623 -26.98 13.28 11.68
CA GLY A 623 -27.21 13.44 13.13
C GLY A 623 -28.00 12.30 13.81
N THR A 624 -27.98 11.10 13.24
CA THR A 624 -28.96 10.03 13.51
C THR A 624 -28.95 9.55 14.97
N TYR A 625 -27.76 9.52 15.57
CA TYR A 625 -27.52 9.01 16.93
C TYR A 625 -27.41 10.15 17.96
N GLY A 626 -28.10 11.27 17.71
CA GLY A 626 -27.98 12.51 18.46
C GLY A 626 -26.82 13.40 17.99
N GLU A 627 -26.75 14.62 18.52
CA GLU A 627 -25.64 15.53 18.23
C GLU A 627 -24.34 15.01 18.86
N ARG A 628 -23.33 14.74 18.03
CA ARG A 628 -21.97 14.41 18.45
C ARG A 628 -20.99 15.50 18.03
N GLN A 629 -19.74 15.45 18.48
CA GLN A 629 -18.73 16.44 18.10
C GLN A 629 -18.53 16.47 16.58
N GLY A 630 -18.91 17.58 15.95
CA GLY A 630 -18.83 17.78 14.50
C GLY A 630 -20.15 17.62 13.74
N SER A 631 -21.22 17.08 14.37
CA SER A 631 -22.56 17.05 13.78
C SER A 631 -23.05 18.47 13.46
N ILE A 632 -23.84 18.61 12.40
CA ILE A 632 -24.31 19.92 11.92
C ILE A 632 -25.59 20.32 12.70
N PRO A 633 -25.59 21.43 13.48
CA PRO A 633 -26.74 21.79 14.32
C PRO A 633 -28.02 21.97 13.51
N GLY A 634 -29.11 21.36 13.98
CA GLY A 634 -30.43 21.45 13.35
C GLY A 634 -30.62 20.64 12.05
N VAL A 635 -29.64 19.82 11.63
CA VAL A 635 -29.74 18.95 10.43
C VAL A 635 -30.07 17.49 10.77
N ALA A 636 -29.97 17.12 12.06
CA ALA A 636 -30.24 15.77 12.55
C ALA A 636 -31.64 15.25 12.17
N PHE A 637 -31.73 13.97 11.77
CA PHE A 637 -33.01 13.32 11.52
C PHE A 637 -33.89 13.33 12.79
N PRO A 638 -35.13 13.86 12.73
CA PRO A 638 -35.98 13.94 13.89
C PRO A 638 -36.56 12.57 14.27
N ARG A 639 -36.83 12.40 15.57
CA ARG A 639 -37.44 11.19 16.13
C ARG A 639 -38.95 11.20 15.97
N ASN A 640 -39.51 10.11 15.46
CA ASN A 640 -40.95 9.91 15.18
C ASN A 640 -41.58 11.02 14.31
N ALA A 641 -40.77 11.63 13.43
CA ALA A 641 -41.16 12.66 12.47
C ALA A 641 -40.24 12.60 11.24
N PHE A 642 -40.36 13.57 10.32
CA PHE A 642 -39.50 13.69 9.14
C PHE A 642 -38.83 15.06 9.09
N ASN A 643 -37.64 15.11 8.50
CA ASN A 643 -37.01 16.37 8.10
C ASN A 643 -37.75 17.02 6.91
N THR A 644 -37.38 18.26 6.58
CA THR A 644 -37.88 18.93 5.37
C THR A 644 -37.47 18.13 4.13
N ILE A 645 -38.45 17.86 3.24
CA ILE A 645 -38.20 17.19 1.97
C ILE A 645 -37.17 17.98 1.15
N ASN A 646 -36.25 17.27 0.51
CA ASN A 646 -35.20 17.87 -0.32
C ASN A 646 -34.95 17.02 -1.59
N ALA A 647 -34.48 17.69 -2.64
CA ALA A 647 -34.09 17.04 -3.89
C ALA A 647 -32.69 16.43 -3.81
N ALA A 648 -32.48 15.32 -4.53
CA ALA A 648 -31.19 14.64 -4.61
C ALA A 648 -30.11 15.51 -5.30
N SER A 649 -29.09 15.93 -4.54
CA SER A 649 -27.98 16.70 -5.12
C SER A 649 -27.05 15.81 -5.97
N GLY A 650 -27.15 15.94 -7.30
CA GLY A 650 -26.22 15.33 -8.25
C GLY A 650 -24.76 15.81 -8.14
N ALA A 651 -24.48 16.77 -7.25
CA ALA A 651 -23.13 17.23 -6.90
C ALA A 651 -22.52 16.53 -5.66
N THR A 652 -23.30 15.72 -4.92
CA THR A 652 -22.80 14.88 -3.81
C THR A 652 -22.80 13.38 -4.18
N GLY A 653 -23.62 12.97 -5.15
CA GLY A 653 -23.52 11.67 -5.84
C GLY A 653 -23.91 10.43 -5.02
N GLY A 654 -24.61 10.58 -3.89
CA GLY A 654 -25.10 9.45 -3.08
C GLY A 654 -26.49 8.95 -3.49
N GLY A 655 -27.45 9.87 -3.63
CA GLY A 655 -28.83 9.55 -3.99
C GLY A 655 -29.06 9.39 -5.50
N MET A 656 -30.21 8.82 -5.87
CA MET A 656 -30.70 8.82 -7.26
C MET A 656 -31.12 10.23 -7.62
N SER A 657 -30.58 10.82 -8.70
CA SER A 657 -30.74 12.26 -8.99
C SER A 657 -32.18 12.72 -9.31
N THR A 658 -33.14 11.80 -9.44
CA THR A 658 -34.58 12.09 -9.65
C THR A 658 -35.42 11.99 -8.38
N ASN A 659 -34.87 11.56 -7.25
CA ASN A 659 -35.65 11.47 -6.01
C ASN A 659 -35.76 12.81 -5.29
N LEU A 660 -36.99 13.17 -4.92
CA LEU A 660 -37.24 13.85 -3.66
C LEU A 660 -37.13 12.83 -2.51
N TYR A 661 -36.52 13.26 -1.41
CA TYR A 661 -36.31 12.44 -0.20
C TYR A 661 -36.82 13.19 1.03
N ALA A 662 -37.39 12.46 1.99
CA ALA A 662 -37.37 12.83 3.40
C ALA A 662 -36.69 11.71 4.20
N GLY A 663 -36.27 12.04 5.42
CA GLY A 663 -35.65 11.10 6.36
C GLY A 663 -36.09 11.39 7.79
N GLY A 664 -36.21 10.33 8.57
CA GLY A 664 -36.55 10.37 9.98
C GLY A 664 -36.07 9.09 10.66
N VAL A 665 -36.18 9.05 11.99
CA VAL A 665 -35.89 7.83 12.76
C VAL A 665 -37.13 7.50 13.58
N PHE A 666 -37.69 6.30 13.42
CA PHE A 666 -38.74 5.82 14.30
C PHE A 666 -38.14 5.42 15.64
N GLU A 667 -38.90 5.57 16.72
CA GLU A 667 -38.50 5.18 18.07
C GLU A 667 -39.74 4.78 18.87
N LEU A 668 -39.97 3.47 19.03
CA LEU A 668 -41.23 2.92 19.52
C LEU A 668 -41.00 1.86 20.60
N GLU A 669 -41.66 1.99 21.74
CA GLU A 669 -41.80 0.90 22.71
C GLU A 669 -42.67 -0.25 22.14
N PRO A 670 -42.67 -1.46 22.73
CA PRO A 670 -43.38 -2.63 22.17
C PRO A 670 -44.89 -2.46 21.99
N ASP A 671 -45.51 -1.56 22.75
CA ASP A 671 -46.93 -1.20 22.76
C ASP A 671 -47.23 0.15 22.10
N GLU A 672 -46.27 0.74 21.38
CA GLU A 672 -46.44 1.96 20.57
C GLU A 672 -46.51 1.66 19.07
N ALA A 673 -47.13 2.58 18.33
CA ALA A 673 -47.14 2.59 16.86
C ALA A 673 -46.95 4.02 16.32
N LEU A 674 -46.47 4.14 15.10
CA LEU A 674 -46.36 5.41 14.38
C LEU A 674 -47.32 5.42 13.17
N ILE A 675 -48.28 6.33 13.18
CA ILE A 675 -49.16 6.62 12.04
C ILE A 675 -48.48 7.67 11.17
N VAL A 676 -48.06 7.29 9.97
CA VAL A 676 -47.46 8.19 8.97
C VAL A 676 -48.55 8.61 7.99
N GLU A 677 -48.88 9.90 7.92
CA GLU A 677 -49.75 10.46 6.87
C GLU A 677 -48.91 11.07 5.75
N MET A 678 -49.29 10.80 4.50
CA MET A 678 -48.64 11.34 3.31
C MET A 678 -49.68 11.82 2.28
N THR A 679 -49.50 13.04 1.77
CA THR A 679 -50.29 13.61 0.67
C THR A 679 -49.37 13.90 -0.51
N VAL A 680 -49.73 13.49 -1.72
CA VAL A 680 -48.90 13.65 -2.92
C VAL A 680 -49.70 14.35 -4.03
N PRO A 681 -49.55 15.68 -4.20
CA PRO A 681 -50.35 16.45 -5.17
C PRO A 681 -50.06 16.09 -6.63
N THR A 682 -48.77 15.88 -6.97
CA THR A 682 -48.34 15.47 -8.31
C THR A 682 -47.78 14.06 -8.27
N GLN A 683 -48.39 13.14 -9.03
CA GLN A 683 -48.02 11.73 -9.08
C GLN A 683 -46.59 11.53 -9.63
N PRO A 684 -45.63 10.99 -8.85
CA PRO A 684 -44.29 10.65 -9.34
C PRO A 684 -44.30 9.42 -10.26
N GLN A 685 -43.24 9.24 -11.07
CA GLN A 685 -43.01 8.01 -11.81
C GLN A 685 -42.88 6.80 -10.86
N TYR A 686 -42.24 6.96 -9.70
CA TYR A 686 -42.15 5.93 -8.66
C TYR A 686 -42.29 6.54 -7.25
N MET A 687 -42.92 5.80 -6.34
CA MET A 687 -43.00 6.12 -4.91
C MET A 687 -42.81 4.85 -4.10
N GLY A 688 -42.05 4.96 -3.01
CA GLY A 688 -42.00 3.91 -1.98
C GLY A 688 -41.49 4.41 -0.64
N PHE A 689 -41.81 3.65 0.40
CA PHE A 689 -41.42 3.88 1.78
C PHE A 689 -40.77 2.61 2.33
N GLN A 690 -39.72 2.76 3.14
CA GLN A 690 -39.15 1.62 3.86
C GLN A 690 -38.68 1.99 5.27
N LEU A 691 -38.40 0.93 6.01
CA LEU A 691 -37.61 0.95 7.23
C LEU A 691 -36.18 0.43 6.97
N ALA A 692 -35.21 0.91 7.74
CA ALA A 692 -33.85 0.37 7.79
C ALA A 692 -33.34 0.29 9.23
N ASN A 693 -32.39 -0.61 9.52
CA ASN A 693 -31.70 -0.65 10.81
C ASN A 693 -30.74 0.54 10.94
N LEU A 694 -30.11 0.72 12.12
CA LEU A 694 -29.20 1.85 12.32
C LEU A 694 -27.92 1.81 11.46
N TRP A 695 -27.54 0.68 10.85
CA TRP A 695 -26.43 0.65 9.87
C TRP A 695 -26.83 1.19 8.49
N GLY A 696 -28.14 1.40 8.27
CA GLY A 696 -28.69 1.76 6.97
C GLY A 696 -28.88 0.55 6.04
N GLU A 697 -28.97 -0.67 6.58
CA GLU A 697 -29.47 -1.84 5.86
C GLU A 697 -31.00 -1.82 5.89
N SER A 698 -31.67 -1.98 4.75
CA SER A 698 -33.13 -2.15 4.73
C SER A 698 -33.59 -3.34 5.60
N LEU A 699 -34.71 -3.16 6.31
CA LEU A 699 -35.34 -4.26 7.04
C LEU A 699 -35.87 -5.33 6.09
N GLU A 700 -36.12 -6.55 6.58
CA GLU A 700 -36.38 -7.75 5.77
C GLU A 700 -37.59 -7.60 4.81
N TYR A 701 -37.36 -7.07 3.61
CA TYR A 701 -38.42 -6.76 2.65
C TYR A 701 -38.91 -7.98 1.85
N GLY A 702 -38.10 -9.03 1.77
CA GLY A 702 -38.45 -10.27 1.05
C GLY A 702 -39.21 -11.30 1.89
N CYS A 703 -39.13 -11.22 3.22
CA CYS A 703 -39.78 -12.17 4.14
C CYS A 703 -40.70 -11.50 5.18
N ARG A 704 -40.80 -10.17 5.19
CA ARG A 704 -41.68 -9.33 6.03
C ARG A 704 -42.06 -8.07 5.25
N THR A 705 -42.92 -7.23 5.81
CA THR A 705 -43.35 -5.95 5.23
C THR A 705 -42.41 -4.78 5.60
N GLY A 706 -41.09 -4.96 5.48
CA GLY A 706 -40.11 -3.90 5.78
C GLY A 706 -40.14 -2.69 4.83
N SER A 707 -40.89 -2.77 3.72
CA SER A 707 -41.10 -1.70 2.74
C SER A 707 -42.45 -1.84 2.03
N LEU A 708 -42.99 -0.73 1.53
CA LEU A 708 -44.17 -0.68 0.66
C LEU A 708 -43.95 0.34 -0.45
N ASN A 709 -44.27 -0.05 -1.69
CA ASN A 709 -44.30 0.84 -2.85
C ASN A 709 -45.74 1.28 -3.20
N ARG A 710 -45.91 2.17 -4.19
CA ARG A 710 -47.23 2.69 -4.57
C ARG A 710 -48.23 1.61 -4.98
N HIS A 711 -47.80 0.55 -5.67
CA HIS A 711 -48.68 -0.55 -6.07
C HIS A 711 -49.13 -1.39 -4.86
N GLN A 712 -48.30 -1.48 -3.82
CA GLN A 712 -48.60 -2.20 -2.58
C GLN A 712 -49.36 -1.36 -1.53
N MET A 713 -49.44 -0.04 -1.70
CA MET A 713 -50.09 0.87 -0.74
C MET A 713 -51.54 1.20 -1.12
N THR A 714 -52.47 1.03 -0.17
CA THR A 714 -53.86 1.47 -0.32
C THR A 714 -54.00 2.95 0.06
N GLN A 715 -54.59 3.76 -0.82
CA GLN A 715 -54.92 5.16 -0.56
C GLN A 715 -56.32 5.25 0.10
N SER A 716 -56.48 6.09 1.12
CA SER A 716 -57.79 6.39 1.73
C SER A 716 -58.63 7.29 0.80
N SER A 717 -59.95 7.27 0.97
CA SER A 717 -60.91 8.09 0.21
C SER A 717 -60.72 9.61 0.35
N ASP A 718 -59.99 10.09 1.37
CA ASP A 718 -59.58 11.50 1.51
C ASP A 718 -58.32 11.85 0.68
N GLY A 719 -57.81 10.92 -0.13
CA GLY A 719 -56.65 11.12 -1.00
C GLY A 719 -55.30 10.97 -0.31
N LYS A 720 -55.26 10.61 0.99
CA LYS A 720 -53.99 10.37 1.71
C LYS A 720 -53.57 8.92 1.66
N TYR A 721 -52.26 8.70 1.71
CA TYR A 721 -51.67 7.43 2.10
C TYR A 721 -51.42 7.46 3.61
N ARG A 722 -51.81 6.39 4.31
CA ARG A 722 -51.58 6.22 5.75
C ARG A 722 -50.84 4.92 5.99
N LEU A 723 -49.65 4.99 6.58
CA LEU A 723 -48.84 3.82 6.92
C LEU A 723 -48.77 3.65 8.44
N VAL A 724 -48.70 2.41 8.92
CA VAL A 724 -48.51 2.10 10.34
C VAL A 724 -47.16 1.43 10.52
N VAL A 725 -46.23 2.07 11.23
CA VAL A 725 -44.99 1.43 11.68
C VAL A 725 -45.23 0.85 13.07
N ALA A 726 -45.08 -0.47 13.24
CA ALA A 726 -45.29 -1.15 14.52
C ALA A 726 -44.56 -2.50 14.59
N HIS A 727 -44.29 -2.98 15.81
CA HIS A 727 -43.62 -4.28 16.07
C HIS A 727 -44.51 -5.51 15.84
N THR A 728 -45.82 -5.32 15.81
CA THR A 728 -46.85 -6.36 15.65
C THR A 728 -47.83 -5.93 14.57
N ASP A 729 -48.40 -6.87 13.83
CA ASP A 729 -49.39 -6.59 12.78
C ASP A 729 -50.71 -6.07 13.37
N PRO A 730 -51.16 -4.83 13.03
CA PRO A 730 -52.47 -4.32 13.43
C PRO A 730 -53.61 -4.83 12.50
N GLY A 731 -53.30 -5.64 11.50
CA GLY A 731 -54.26 -6.19 10.53
C GLY A 731 -54.77 -5.13 9.55
N VAL A 732 -53.89 -4.26 9.04
CA VAL A 732 -54.20 -3.26 7.99
C VAL A 732 -53.21 -3.41 6.83
N ALA A 733 -53.61 -3.07 5.60
CA ALA A 733 -52.77 -3.25 4.41
C ALA A 733 -51.40 -2.55 4.55
N ASN A 734 -51.41 -1.25 4.84
CA ASN A 734 -50.21 -0.40 4.91
C ASN A 734 -49.37 -0.55 6.20
N TRP A 735 -49.20 -1.77 6.73
CA TRP A 735 -48.35 -2.02 7.89
C TRP A 735 -46.88 -2.26 7.50
N LEU A 736 -45.98 -1.57 8.20
CA LEU A 736 -44.53 -1.72 8.11
C LEU A 736 -43.98 -2.35 9.39
N ASP A 737 -43.40 -3.54 9.24
CA ASP A 737 -42.83 -4.33 10.33
C ASP A 737 -41.44 -3.81 10.75
N THR A 738 -41.31 -3.33 11.99
CA THR A 738 -40.01 -2.92 12.58
C THR A 738 -39.05 -4.10 12.76
N THR A 739 -39.52 -5.33 12.60
CA THR A 739 -38.85 -6.59 12.91
C THR A 739 -38.43 -6.73 14.38
N GLY A 740 -39.02 -5.93 15.28
CA GLY A 740 -38.61 -5.82 16.68
C GLY A 740 -37.39 -4.92 16.91
N HIS A 741 -37.07 -4.02 15.97
CA HIS A 741 -36.19 -2.88 16.27
C HIS A 741 -36.95 -1.82 17.08
N LYS A 742 -36.37 -1.34 18.18
CA LYS A 742 -36.89 -0.16 18.90
C LYS A 742 -36.74 1.12 18.07
N GLU A 743 -35.60 1.28 17.40
CA GLU A 743 -35.28 2.43 16.56
C GLU A 743 -34.68 2.02 15.21
N GLY A 744 -34.88 2.85 14.20
CA GLY A 744 -34.43 2.62 12.82
C GLY A 744 -34.81 3.77 11.89
N PHE A 745 -34.22 3.85 10.70
CA PHE A 745 -34.55 4.90 9.74
C PHE A 745 -35.94 4.67 9.12
N MET A 746 -36.60 5.78 8.80
CA MET A 746 -37.74 5.87 7.89
C MET A 746 -37.29 6.60 6.62
N ALA A 747 -37.53 6.01 5.45
CA ALA A 747 -37.05 6.55 4.17
C ALA A 747 -38.14 6.54 3.07
N PRO A 748 -39.06 7.53 3.08
CA PRO A 748 -39.91 7.84 1.93
C PRO A 748 -39.09 8.37 0.75
N ARG A 749 -39.49 7.99 -0.47
CA ARG A 749 -38.86 8.42 -1.73
C ARG A 749 -39.91 8.65 -2.81
N TRP A 750 -39.74 9.71 -3.59
CA TRP A 750 -40.59 10.02 -4.74
C TRP A 750 -39.72 10.39 -5.94
N ALA A 751 -39.73 9.55 -6.98
CA ALA A 751 -38.93 9.72 -8.18
C ALA A 751 -39.68 10.54 -9.23
N TYR A 752 -39.11 11.69 -9.59
CA TYR A 752 -39.60 12.58 -10.63
C TYR A 752 -38.51 12.77 -11.69
N SER A 753 -38.76 12.35 -12.94
CA SER A 753 -37.76 12.51 -14.02
C SER A 753 -37.43 13.99 -14.29
N GLU A 754 -38.42 14.86 -14.21
CA GLU A 754 -38.25 16.31 -14.07
C GLU A 754 -38.78 16.72 -12.69
N THR A 755 -37.96 17.35 -11.86
CA THR A 755 -38.34 17.75 -10.51
C THR A 755 -39.43 18.82 -10.57
N PRO A 756 -40.63 18.62 -9.96
CA PRO A 756 -41.71 19.58 -10.02
C PRO A 756 -41.45 20.81 -9.13
N ASP A 757 -42.23 21.87 -9.33
CA ASP A 757 -42.19 23.08 -8.50
C ASP A 757 -42.49 22.78 -7.02
N GLN A 758 -41.90 23.56 -6.11
CA GLN A 758 -41.86 23.22 -4.68
C GLN A 758 -43.25 23.29 -4.00
N GLU A 759 -44.18 24.07 -4.54
CA GLU A 759 -45.56 24.19 -4.05
C GLU A 759 -46.39 22.91 -4.22
N VAL A 760 -46.00 22.01 -5.14
CA VAL A 760 -46.72 20.74 -5.40
C VAL A 760 -45.94 19.50 -4.96
N TRP A 761 -44.85 19.67 -4.19
CA TRP A 761 -44.12 18.57 -3.58
C TRP A 761 -45.02 17.78 -2.61
N PRO A 762 -44.71 16.49 -2.37
CA PRO A 762 -45.35 15.71 -1.32
C PRO A 762 -45.32 16.41 0.04
N THR A 763 -46.31 16.13 0.88
CA THR A 763 -46.25 16.43 2.32
C THR A 763 -46.30 15.12 3.10
N ILE A 764 -45.55 15.05 4.19
CA ILE A 764 -45.49 13.88 5.07
C ILE A 764 -45.40 14.30 6.53
N SER A 765 -46.10 13.60 7.41
CA SER A 765 -46.06 13.77 8.85
C SER A 765 -46.15 12.42 9.55
N ALA A 766 -45.89 12.40 10.85
CA ALA A 766 -46.03 11.21 11.68
C ALA A 766 -46.62 11.56 13.05
N THR A 767 -47.44 10.67 13.58
CA THR A 767 -48.07 10.77 14.90
C THR A 767 -47.85 9.46 15.65
N ARG A 768 -47.24 9.52 16.83
CA ARG A 768 -47.06 8.34 17.70
C ARG A 768 -48.31 8.13 18.56
N VAL A 769 -48.78 6.88 18.62
CA VAL A 769 -50.03 6.47 19.28
C VAL A 769 -49.79 5.17 20.06
N ALA A 770 -50.67 4.81 21.01
CA ALA A 770 -50.64 3.47 21.57
C ALA A 770 -51.09 2.44 20.51
N PHE A 771 -50.50 1.25 20.49
CA PHE A 771 -50.82 0.19 19.53
C PHE A 771 -52.31 -0.20 19.57
N SER A 772 -52.92 -0.16 20.76
CA SER A 772 -54.37 -0.36 20.96
C SER A 772 -55.26 0.71 20.32
N GLU A 773 -54.73 1.90 20.05
CA GLU A 773 -55.47 3.06 19.54
C GLU A 773 -55.34 3.22 18.01
N VAL A 774 -54.44 2.46 17.36
CA VAL A 774 -54.18 2.50 15.90
C VAL A 774 -55.47 2.49 15.08
N ALA A 775 -56.43 1.63 15.43
CA ALA A 775 -57.70 1.52 14.71
C ALA A 775 -58.60 2.77 14.82
N SER A 776 -58.46 3.59 15.86
CA SER A 776 -59.18 4.86 16.01
C SER A 776 -58.48 6.07 15.35
N HIS A 777 -57.21 5.92 14.98
CA HIS A 777 -56.44 6.93 14.24
C HIS A 777 -56.47 6.72 12.72
N LEU A 778 -57.22 5.72 12.24
CA LEU A 778 -57.33 5.35 10.84
C LEU A 778 -58.79 5.48 10.36
N PRO A 779 -59.05 5.92 9.11
CA PRO A 779 -60.39 5.99 8.53
C PRO A 779 -61.13 4.66 8.49
N GLU A 780 -62.48 4.70 8.48
CA GLU A 780 -63.34 3.51 8.40
C GLU A 780 -63.15 2.70 7.10
N ASP A 781 -62.70 3.32 6.02
CA ASP A 781 -62.38 2.68 4.73
C ASP A 781 -60.96 2.09 4.67
N THR A 782 -60.23 2.06 5.80
CA THR A 782 -58.90 1.45 5.86
C THR A 782 -58.96 -0.06 5.61
N VAL A 783 -58.35 -0.50 4.51
CA VAL A 783 -58.28 -1.91 4.12
C VAL A 783 -57.65 -2.76 5.23
N ARG A 784 -58.44 -3.71 5.73
CA ARG A 784 -58.01 -4.70 6.72
C ARG A 784 -57.39 -5.91 6.03
N VAL A 785 -56.40 -6.51 6.68
CA VAL A 785 -55.69 -7.70 6.19
C VAL A 785 -55.69 -8.76 7.29
N THR A 786 -56.08 -9.97 6.94
CA THR A 786 -56.04 -11.13 7.85
C THR A 786 -54.65 -11.77 7.90
N PRO A 787 -54.33 -12.58 8.93
CA PRO A 787 -53.05 -13.30 8.99
C PRO A 787 -52.79 -14.24 7.81
N GLU A 788 -53.84 -14.74 7.14
CA GLU A 788 -53.71 -15.58 5.94
C GLU A 788 -53.37 -14.75 4.69
N GLU A 789 -54.03 -13.60 4.51
CA GLU A 789 -53.68 -12.65 3.44
C GLU A 789 -52.26 -12.10 3.62
N ARG A 790 -51.86 -11.75 4.86
CA ARG A 790 -50.48 -11.35 5.19
C ARG A 790 -49.46 -12.43 4.85
N LEU A 791 -49.78 -13.70 5.09
CA LEU A 791 -48.90 -14.81 4.72
C LEU A 791 -48.77 -14.92 3.19
N HIS A 792 -49.86 -14.75 2.45
CA HIS A 792 -49.83 -14.73 0.99
C HIS A 792 -49.04 -13.53 0.43
N GLU A 793 -49.16 -12.33 1.01
CA GLU A 793 -48.31 -11.18 0.70
C GLU A 793 -46.83 -11.52 0.88
N VAL A 794 -46.44 -12.06 2.05
CA VAL A 794 -45.04 -12.44 2.34
C VAL A 794 -44.55 -13.52 1.36
N MET A 795 -45.39 -14.49 1.00
CA MET A 795 -45.03 -15.51 0.00
C MET A 795 -44.92 -14.94 -1.42
N ALA A 796 -45.65 -13.90 -1.79
CA ALA A 796 -45.44 -13.16 -3.04
C ALA A 796 -44.11 -12.39 -3.01
N ARG A 797 -43.86 -11.64 -1.92
CA ARG A 797 -42.62 -10.89 -1.71
C ARG A 797 -41.37 -11.76 -1.79
N GLN A 798 -41.41 -12.96 -1.19
CA GLN A 798 -40.29 -13.91 -1.25
C GLN A 798 -40.02 -14.39 -2.68
N ARG A 799 -41.07 -14.76 -3.42
CA ARG A 799 -40.97 -15.16 -4.83
C ARG A 799 -40.44 -14.02 -5.72
N ALA A 800 -40.89 -12.80 -5.50
CA ALA A 800 -40.46 -11.62 -6.25
C ALA A 800 -38.99 -11.23 -5.97
N VAL A 801 -38.50 -11.38 -4.74
CA VAL A 801 -37.07 -11.20 -4.43
C VAL A 801 -36.22 -12.32 -5.05
N GLN A 802 -36.67 -13.57 -4.97
CA GLN A 802 -36.03 -14.71 -5.65
C GLN A 802 -36.06 -14.60 -7.19
N LYS A 803 -37.07 -13.95 -7.77
CA LYS A 803 -37.15 -13.64 -9.22
C LYS A 803 -36.10 -12.59 -9.63
N ARG A 804 -35.88 -11.57 -8.81
CA ARG A 804 -34.98 -10.44 -9.07
C ARG A 804 -33.50 -10.77 -8.85
N PHE A 805 -33.16 -11.51 -7.80
CA PHE A 805 -31.76 -11.80 -7.42
C PHE A 805 -31.39 -13.28 -7.61
N ARG A 806 -31.58 -13.79 -8.85
CA ARG A 806 -31.23 -15.17 -9.21
C ARG A 806 -29.72 -15.31 -9.40
N ASN A 807 -29.06 -16.04 -8.50
CA ASN A 807 -27.73 -16.59 -8.72
C ASN A 807 -27.87 -18.04 -9.22
N PHE A 808 -27.11 -18.42 -10.25
CA PHE A 808 -27.09 -19.74 -10.89
C PHE A 808 -25.65 -20.29 -10.95
#